data_AF-A0A9P4M5H2-F1
#
_entry.id   AF-A0A9P4M5H2-F1
#
_cell.length_a   1.000
_cell.length_b   1.000
_cell.length_c   1.000
_cell.angle_alpha   90.00
_cell.angle_beta   90.00
_cell.angle_gamma   90.00
#
_symmetry.space_group_name_H-M   'P 1'
#
loop_
_entity.id
_entity.type
_entity.pdbx_description
1 polymer ?
#
loop_
_entity_poly.entity_id
_entity_poly.type
_entity_poly.pdbx_seq_one_letter_code
_entity_poly.pdbx_strand_id
1 'polypeptide(L)'
;GQMETTSEGTPDNTTNSLRAGPRGYNLLEDTAGRKKIIHFGHERAPERVVHALGHGAYGTFEPYADWSNITSACWLQEGVVSDVFVRFSVVVASNGGSEVARDTHGFATKIYSKCGNQDLVGNHLPSFFINDGILFPDLIHAVKFEVDKGFPTGGSAHDTAYDFFTQRKEHTFQLMTVLSDLGIPRDVRHISGNGVHTYRFITADGKTSLFKWYWLPKLGHRSLVYDEALKIVGMNGNFQRVDLFNAINAGIFPEWDFAVQILPDDGTYMYKGIDLLDPTKIIPEEMAPMIRLGKLTLNRNPTNFFAEPESISFAPSTVVRGFDFVPDPLLQWRLMSYDDTSTHRHNSPNGYLLPVNRPIVPINNNYRDGYMQPLLFEGNSISSPNNIGGVVGSDDEVALQYTGANREVVDGPIGRYSLINDFFGQARSFWNGLDKFAQQHTVDGYRFELSHCTPPVQNEYINQVLNKVDNCLARRVAFGIGAPMPALGSGPSANNATTFPSLFPLSGRGQEQNKSNAGLAIGIIGSDTVLSQTDLNIITSALAPQQVMFEVVAPHIGQLMTGVTANQSYATTSSVFYDAVIIGSSATSGFSTTSSSNLNSSSNLITPSNFVPDFLQTEFLREAWFHGKPIAALGNAAQTFNQLGFSVSDEMGVFEGSASSVVNNILVALSGPARFPQRFPTDDLSGICQ
;
A
#
# COMPACT_ATOMS: atom_id res chain seq x y z
N GLY A 1 -6.19 25.30 -27.03
CA GLY A 1 -6.80 24.02 -27.48
C GLY A 1 -6.33 23.70 -28.89
N GLN A 2 -6.54 22.46 -29.33
CA GLN A 2 -6.26 22.00 -30.70
C GLN A 2 -7.58 21.83 -31.46
N MET A 3 -7.54 21.80 -32.80
CA MET A 3 -8.71 21.50 -33.64
C MET A 3 -9.11 20.02 -33.51
N GLU A 4 -10.41 19.72 -33.49
CA GLU A 4 -10.90 18.34 -33.52
C GLU A 4 -10.57 17.69 -34.88
N THR A 5 -10.09 16.44 -34.84
CA THR A 5 -9.82 15.64 -36.04
C THR A 5 -10.31 14.22 -35.85
N THR A 6 -10.58 13.51 -36.95
CA THR A 6 -10.77 12.04 -36.91
C THR A 6 -9.45 11.33 -36.61
N SER A 7 -9.49 10.00 -36.42
CA SER A 7 -8.30 9.15 -36.28
C SER A 7 -7.36 9.19 -37.49
N GLU A 8 -7.84 9.67 -38.64
CA GLU A 8 -7.04 9.85 -39.86
C GLU A 8 -6.44 11.26 -39.99
N GLY A 9 -6.69 12.14 -39.01
CA GLY A 9 -6.20 13.52 -39.01
C GLY A 9 -7.04 14.50 -39.83
N THR A 10 -8.22 14.10 -40.32
CA THR A 10 -9.13 14.99 -41.04
C THR A 10 -9.85 15.92 -40.05
N PRO A 11 -9.83 17.26 -40.25
CA PRO A 11 -10.63 18.18 -39.44
C PRO A 11 -12.12 17.85 -39.45
N ASP A 12 -12.77 17.89 -38.29
CA ASP A 12 -14.19 17.57 -38.16
C ASP A 12 -14.87 18.33 -37.02
N ASN A 13 -16.19 18.16 -36.86
CA ASN A 13 -17.00 18.63 -35.75
C ASN A 13 -18.05 17.59 -35.38
N THR A 14 -17.75 16.74 -34.38
CA THR A 14 -18.66 15.67 -33.94
C THR A 14 -19.54 16.09 -32.75
N THR A 15 -19.82 17.39 -32.61
CA THR A 15 -20.77 17.91 -31.61
C THR A 15 -22.21 17.47 -31.92
N ASN A 16 -22.52 17.23 -33.19
CA ASN A 16 -23.81 16.75 -33.66
C ASN A 16 -23.62 15.57 -34.62
N SER A 17 -24.53 14.60 -34.58
CA SER A 17 -24.56 13.52 -35.59
C SER A 17 -25.02 14.05 -36.95
N LEU A 18 -24.53 13.44 -38.03
CA LEU A 18 -25.07 13.64 -39.36
C LEU A 18 -26.49 13.05 -39.45
N ARG A 19 -27.47 13.84 -39.91
CA ARG A 19 -28.90 13.48 -39.95
C ARG A 19 -29.60 13.94 -41.22
N ALA A 20 -30.68 13.24 -41.60
CA ALA A 20 -31.57 13.65 -42.69
C ALA A 20 -32.50 14.82 -42.29
N GLY A 21 -31.93 16.01 -42.18
CA GLY A 21 -32.62 17.22 -41.71
C GLY A 21 -32.66 17.34 -40.19
N PRO A 22 -33.13 18.48 -39.64
CA PRO A 22 -32.95 18.82 -38.22
C PRO A 22 -33.57 17.85 -37.21
N ARG A 23 -34.57 17.06 -37.64
CA ARG A 23 -35.28 16.06 -36.83
C ARG A 23 -35.32 14.68 -37.49
N GLY A 24 -34.48 14.44 -38.49
CA GLY A 24 -34.42 13.16 -39.19
C GLY A 24 -33.54 12.12 -38.49
N TYR A 25 -33.50 10.92 -39.06
CA TYR A 25 -32.64 9.84 -38.58
C TYR A 25 -31.16 10.17 -38.72
N ASN A 26 -30.34 9.63 -37.81
CA ASN A 26 -28.89 9.57 -37.98
C ASN A 26 -28.55 8.75 -39.22
N LEU A 27 -27.58 9.22 -40.01
CA LEU A 27 -27.13 8.52 -41.20
C LEU A 27 -25.92 7.64 -40.88
N LEU A 28 -25.92 6.40 -41.39
CA LEU A 28 -24.81 5.46 -41.17
C LEU A 28 -23.52 5.91 -41.91
N GLU A 29 -23.64 6.79 -42.89
CA GLU A 29 -22.50 7.43 -43.56
C GLU A 29 -21.75 8.45 -42.68
N ASP A 30 -22.22 8.72 -41.46
CA ASP A 30 -21.48 9.47 -40.42
C ASP A 30 -20.23 8.71 -39.96
N THR A 31 -19.18 8.74 -40.78
CA THR A 31 -17.96 7.97 -40.56
C THR A 31 -17.22 8.39 -39.29
N ALA A 32 -17.13 9.69 -39.01
CA ALA A 32 -16.47 10.22 -37.84
C ALA A 32 -17.24 9.95 -36.55
N GLY A 33 -18.56 10.21 -36.55
CA GLY A 33 -19.44 9.89 -35.42
C GLY A 33 -19.41 8.40 -35.07
N ARG A 34 -19.44 7.51 -36.07
CA ARG A 34 -19.29 6.06 -35.84
C ARG A 34 -17.95 5.70 -35.21
N LYS A 35 -16.83 6.19 -35.75
CA LYS A 35 -15.49 5.85 -35.22
C LYS A 35 -15.29 6.34 -33.79
N LYS A 36 -15.79 7.53 -33.44
CA LYS A 36 -15.80 8.04 -32.07
C LYS A 36 -16.53 7.10 -31.11
N ILE A 37 -17.74 6.67 -31.46
CA ILE A 37 -18.55 5.76 -30.64
C ILE A 37 -17.94 4.35 -30.59
N ILE A 38 -17.39 3.86 -31.70
CA ILE A 38 -16.70 2.57 -31.75
C ILE A 38 -15.47 2.58 -30.84
N HIS A 39 -14.63 3.62 -30.90
CA HIS A 39 -13.46 3.73 -30.02
C HIS A 39 -13.88 3.76 -28.55
N PHE A 40 -14.89 4.56 -28.19
CA PHE A 40 -15.46 4.59 -26.84
C PHE A 40 -15.90 3.19 -26.37
N GLY A 41 -16.56 2.43 -27.25
CA GLY A 41 -17.00 1.06 -26.97
C GLY A 41 -15.86 0.05 -26.72
N HIS A 42 -14.60 0.41 -27.00
CA HIS A 42 -13.42 -0.44 -26.85
C HIS A 42 -12.35 0.16 -25.92
N GLU A 43 -12.69 1.15 -25.10
CA GLU A 43 -11.70 1.80 -24.21
C GLU A 43 -11.22 0.91 -23.05
N ARG A 44 -11.98 -0.11 -22.65
CA ARG A 44 -11.63 -0.93 -21.48
C ARG A 44 -10.83 -2.16 -21.89
N ALA A 45 -9.66 -2.32 -21.28
CA ALA A 45 -8.87 -3.55 -21.30
C ALA A 45 -9.19 -4.41 -20.06
N PRO A 46 -8.88 -5.72 -20.08
CA PRO A 46 -8.91 -6.52 -18.86
C PRO A 46 -8.08 -5.86 -17.74
N GLU A 47 -8.60 -5.86 -16.51
CA GLU A 47 -7.80 -5.48 -15.34
C GLU A 47 -6.77 -6.58 -15.02
N ARG A 48 -5.83 -6.28 -14.12
CA ARG A 48 -4.95 -7.33 -13.59
C ARG A 48 -5.78 -8.31 -12.76
N VAL A 49 -5.52 -9.61 -12.89
CA VAL A 49 -6.27 -10.65 -12.15
C VAL A 49 -6.21 -10.46 -10.62
N VAL A 50 -5.07 -9.98 -10.14
CA VAL A 50 -4.79 -9.51 -8.77
C VAL A 50 -4.09 -8.17 -8.87
N HIS A 51 -4.09 -7.37 -7.82
CA HIS A 51 -3.49 -6.04 -7.85
C HIS A 51 -4.12 -5.10 -8.89
N ALA A 52 -5.40 -5.30 -9.21
CA ALA A 52 -6.15 -4.52 -10.19
C ALA A 52 -6.16 -3.05 -9.78
N LEU A 53 -6.62 -2.76 -8.56
CA LEU A 53 -6.66 -1.41 -8.03
C LEU A 53 -5.28 -0.95 -7.55
N GLY A 54 -4.73 0.04 -8.24
CA GLY A 54 -3.44 0.63 -7.88
C GLY A 54 -3.15 1.93 -8.60
N HIS A 55 -2.07 2.57 -8.18
CA HIS A 55 -1.59 3.85 -8.70
C HIS A 55 -0.06 3.88 -8.68
N GLY A 56 0.56 4.77 -9.43
CA GLY A 56 2.02 4.80 -9.56
C GLY A 56 2.56 6.15 -9.93
N ALA A 57 3.87 6.30 -9.78
CA ALA A 57 4.61 7.51 -10.06
C ALA A 57 6.00 7.19 -10.60
N TYR A 58 6.59 8.16 -11.31
CA TYR A 58 7.97 8.12 -11.74
C TYR A 58 8.91 8.70 -10.68
N GLY A 59 10.17 8.34 -10.79
CA GLY A 59 11.22 8.78 -9.90
C GLY A 59 12.60 8.43 -10.40
N THR A 60 13.56 8.46 -9.48
CA THR A 60 14.94 8.05 -9.71
C THR A 60 15.39 7.05 -8.65
N PHE A 61 16.34 6.20 -9.04
CA PHE A 61 17.12 5.37 -8.13
C PHE A 61 18.61 5.73 -8.23
N GLU A 62 19.26 5.83 -7.07
CA GLU A 62 20.68 6.17 -6.94
C GLU A 62 21.35 5.24 -5.92
N PRO A 63 22.40 4.48 -6.27
CA PRO A 63 23.14 3.69 -5.31
C PRO A 63 24.00 4.58 -4.39
N TYR A 64 24.16 4.17 -3.15
CA TYR A 64 24.96 4.88 -2.15
C TYR A 64 26.47 4.69 -2.31
N ALA A 65 26.89 3.63 -2.99
CA ALA A 65 28.27 3.29 -3.24
C ALA A 65 28.36 2.37 -4.48
N ASP A 66 29.59 2.00 -4.86
CA ASP A 66 29.80 0.88 -5.78
C ASP A 66 29.50 -0.45 -5.07
N TRP A 67 28.60 -1.26 -5.64
CA TRP A 67 28.27 -2.61 -5.15
C TRP A 67 28.78 -3.72 -6.06
N SER A 68 29.77 -3.43 -6.92
CA SER A 68 30.48 -4.40 -7.77
C SER A 68 31.04 -5.61 -7.01
N ASN A 69 31.34 -5.44 -5.71
CA ASN A 69 31.82 -6.48 -4.82
C ASN A 69 30.79 -7.57 -4.49
N ILE A 70 29.49 -7.30 -4.68
CA ILE A 70 28.41 -8.26 -4.45
C ILE A 70 27.59 -8.55 -5.70
N THR A 71 27.50 -7.64 -6.67
CA THR A 71 26.72 -7.84 -7.90
C THR A 71 27.29 -7.07 -9.09
N SER A 72 27.15 -7.66 -10.29
CA SER A 72 27.43 -7.01 -11.58
C SER A 72 26.25 -6.21 -12.16
N ALA A 73 25.16 -6.04 -11.38
CA ALA A 73 24.00 -5.26 -11.81
C ALA A 73 24.36 -3.79 -12.05
N CYS A 74 24.20 -3.34 -13.30
CA CYS A 74 24.69 -2.02 -13.71
C CYS A 74 24.04 -0.84 -12.97
N TRP A 75 22.82 -1.00 -12.47
CA TRP A 75 22.09 0.04 -11.74
C TRP A 75 22.53 0.19 -10.27
N LEU A 76 23.39 -0.72 -9.78
CA LEU A 76 23.98 -0.70 -8.44
C LEU A 76 25.47 -0.30 -8.44
N GLN A 77 25.98 0.23 -9.55
CA GLN A 77 27.37 0.67 -9.67
C GLN A 77 27.51 2.18 -9.37
N GLU A 78 28.71 2.63 -9.00
CA GLU A 78 28.96 4.02 -8.62
C GLU A 78 28.59 5.04 -9.71
N GLY A 79 27.99 6.15 -9.28
CA GLY A 79 27.67 7.30 -10.16
C GLY A 79 26.51 7.06 -11.13
N VAL A 80 25.78 5.95 -11.02
CA VAL A 80 24.62 5.65 -11.86
C VAL A 80 23.35 6.24 -11.25
N VAL A 81 22.59 6.98 -12.06
CA VAL A 81 21.21 7.38 -11.75
C VAL A 81 20.31 6.69 -12.77
N SER A 82 19.31 5.95 -12.29
CA SER A 82 18.35 5.25 -13.16
C SER A 82 16.97 5.85 -12.99
N ASP A 83 16.27 6.07 -14.09
CA ASP A 83 14.84 6.40 -14.04
C ASP A 83 14.07 5.18 -13.50
N VAL A 84 12.99 5.43 -12.77
CA VAL A 84 12.11 4.37 -12.26
C VAL A 84 10.65 4.68 -12.48
N PHE A 85 9.83 3.63 -12.50
CA PHE A 85 8.39 3.72 -12.28
C PHE A 85 7.99 2.75 -11.17
N VAL A 86 7.24 3.25 -10.18
CA VAL A 86 6.72 2.44 -9.07
C VAL A 86 5.21 2.41 -9.12
N ARG A 87 4.62 1.22 -8.92
CA ARG A 87 3.19 1.03 -8.76
C ARG A 87 2.87 0.38 -7.42
N PHE A 88 1.97 1.01 -6.68
CA PHE A 88 1.36 0.50 -5.47
C PHE A 88 -0.04 -0.02 -5.76
N SER A 89 -0.53 -0.96 -4.96
CA SER A 89 -1.85 -1.58 -5.17
C SER A 89 -2.33 -2.31 -3.93
N VAL A 90 -3.64 -2.53 -3.82
CA VAL A 90 -4.23 -3.59 -2.97
C VAL A 90 -4.40 -4.87 -3.81
N VAL A 91 -4.48 -6.06 -3.23
CA VAL A 91 -4.45 -7.34 -3.98
C VAL A 91 -5.82 -7.76 -4.49
N VAL A 92 -6.81 -7.80 -3.59
CA VAL A 92 -8.10 -8.49 -3.81
C VAL A 92 -9.08 -7.61 -4.56
N ALA A 93 -9.10 -6.32 -4.25
CA ALA A 93 -10.07 -5.40 -4.82
C ALA A 93 -9.87 -5.22 -6.34
N SER A 94 -10.97 -5.35 -7.09
CA SER A 94 -11.06 -4.99 -8.51
C SER A 94 -11.02 -3.47 -8.70
N ASN A 95 -10.88 -3.04 -9.95
CA ASN A 95 -11.03 -1.63 -10.31
C ASN A 95 -12.41 -1.10 -9.86
N GLY A 96 -12.41 0.04 -9.16
CA GLY A 96 -13.61 0.60 -8.53
C GLY A 96 -13.83 0.20 -7.06
N GLY A 97 -12.96 -0.65 -6.50
CA GLY A 97 -12.87 -0.88 -5.06
C GLY A 97 -12.21 0.26 -4.29
N SER A 98 -11.71 -0.03 -3.09
CA SER A 98 -11.01 0.94 -2.23
C SER A 98 -9.55 0.56 -1.99
N GLU A 99 -8.67 1.55 -2.07
CA GLU A 99 -7.24 1.42 -1.77
C GLU A 99 -6.96 1.35 -0.26
N VAL A 100 -7.96 1.59 0.59
CA VAL A 100 -7.83 1.66 2.05
C VAL A 100 -8.41 0.43 2.75
N ALA A 101 -8.91 -0.54 1.97
CA ALA A 101 -9.34 -1.81 2.53
C ALA A 101 -8.18 -2.55 3.21
N ARG A 102 -8.49 -3.34 4.24
CA ARG A 102 -7.51 -4.22 4.88
C ARG A 102 -7.07 -5.27 3.88
N ASP A 103 -5.82 -5.19 3.44
CA ASP A 103 -5.30 -6.08 2.41
C ASP A 103 -3.77 -6.11 2.43
N THR A 104 -3.19 -7.09 1.74
CA THR A 104 -1.81 -6.97 1.31
C THR A 104 -1.68 -5.88 0.25
N HIS A 105 -0.71 -5.00 0.42
CA HIS A 105 -0.37 -3.96 -0.55
C HIS A 105 0.84 -4.39 -1.40
N GLY A 106 0.73 -4.28 -2.71
CA GLY A 106 1.82 -4.51 -3.66
C GLY A 106 2.73 -3.30 -3.79
N PHE A 107 4.03 -3.55 -3.96
CA PHE A 107 5.07 -2.54 -4.20
C PHE A 107 5.95 -3.04 -5.35
N ALA A 108 5.61 -2.64 -6.58
CA ALA A 108 6.33 -3.04 -7.79
C ALA A 108 7.16 -1.87 -8.34
N THR A 109 8.46 -2.09 -8.54
CA THR A 109 9.39 -1.10 -9.09
C THR A 109 9.99 -1.60 -10.39
N LYS A 110 9.96 -0.77 -11.44
CA LYS A 110 10.69 -0.98 -12.69
C LYS A 110 11.82 0.03 -12.75
N ILE A 111 13.04 -0.45 -12.92
CA ILE A 111 14.26 0.36 -13.05
C ILE A 111 14.64 0.34 -14.53
N TYR A 112 14.63 1.53 -15.16
CA TYR A 112 15.07 1.70 -16.54
C TYR A 112 16.57 1.96 -16.54
N SER A 113 17.36 0.90 -16.67
CA SER A 113 18.82 0.98 -16.57
C SER A 113 19.51 0.93 -17.94
N LYS A 114 20.81 1.25 -17.95
CA LYS A 114 21.67 1.17 -19.14
C LYS A 114 21.97 -0.26 -19.59
N CYS A 115 21.59 -1.27 -18.82
CA CYS A 115 21.74 -2.69 -19.17
C CYS A 115 20.40 -3.40 -19.37
N GLY A 116 19.30 -2.65 -19.54
CA GLY A 116 17.95 -3.18 -19.68
C GLY A 116 17.06 -2.82 -18.50
N ASN A 117 15.82 -3.32 -18.52
CA ASN A 117 14.90 -3.11 -17.40
C ASN A 117 15.17 -4.15 -16.30
N GLN A 118 15.10 -3.73 -15.04
CA GLN A 118 15.04 -4.61 -13.88
C GLN A 118 13.72 -4.36 -13.16
N ASP A 119 12.96 -5.42 -12.90
CA ASP A 119 11.75 -5.34 -12.09
C ASP A 119 11.99 -5.94 -10.70
N LEU A 120 11.47 -5.24 -9.68
CA LEU A 120 11.44 -5.68 -8.30
C LEU A 120 9.96 -5.70 -7.87
N VAL A 121 9.36 -6.90 -7.94
CA VAL A 121 7.91 -7.09 -7.77
C VAL A 121 7.59 -7.67 -6.39
N GLY A 122 7.43 -6.79 -5.40
CA GLY A 122 7.24 -7.15 -4.00
C GLY A 122 5.90 -6.74 -3.42
N ASN A 123 5.78 -6.94 -2.11
CA ASN A 123 4.64 -6.54 -1.28
C ASN A 123 5.13 -5.72 -0.08
N HIS A 124 4.22 -5.01 0.57
CA HIS A 124 4.55 -4.25 1.78
C HIS A 124 4.87 -5.10 3.01
N LEU A 125 4.55 -6.40 2.96
CA LEU A 125 4.89 -7.38 3.97
C LEU A 125 5.96 -8.34 3.44
N PRO A 126 6.85 -8.84 4.32
CA PRO A 126 8.02 -9.63 3.94
C PRO A 126 7.76 -11.11 3.64
N SER A 127 6.52 -11.60 3.81
CA SER A 127 6.14 -13.00 3.57
C SER A 127 4.98 -13.12 2.57
N PHE A 128 4.59 -14.37 2.29
CA PHE A 128 3.41 -14.71 1.50
C PHE A 128 2.49 -15.71 2.21
N PHE A 129 1.27 -15.90 1.67
CA PHE A 129 0.24 -16.77 2.24
C PHE A 129 0.44 -18.26 1.98
N ILE A 130 1.14 -18.60 0.90
CA ILE A 130 1.37 -19.98 0.42
C ILE A 130 2.84 -20.17 0.11
N ASN A 131 3.31 -21.41 0.22
CA ASN A 131 4.71 -21.76 -0.03
C ASN A 131 4.97 -22.30 -1.45
N ASP A 132 3.94 -22.69 -2.21
CA ASP A 132 4.05 -23.15 -3.60
C ASP A 132 3.08 -22.38 -4.50
N GLY A 133 3.58 -21.88 -5.64
CA GLY A 133 2.79 -21.07 -6.57
C GLY A 133 1.69 -21.82 -7.31
N ILE A 134 1.70 -23.15 -7.31
CA ILE A 134 0.60 -23.92 -7.91
C ILE A 134 -0.74 -23.70 -7.17
N LEU A 135 -0.69 -23.33 -5.89
CA LEU A 135 -1.86 -23.02 -5.06
C LEU A 135 -2.33 -21.57 -5.19
N PHE A 136 -1.67 -20.75 -6.02
CA PHE A 136 -2.03 -19.35 -6.17
C PHE A 136 -3.48 -19.14 -6.66
N PRO A 137 -3.99 -19.90 -7.66
CA PRO A 137 -5.39 -19.81 -8.03
C PRO A 137 -6.35 -20.17 -6.88
N ASP A 138 -6.02 -21.21 -6.09
CA ASP A 138 -6.86 -21.63 -4.96
C ASP A 138 -6.92 -20.55 -3.87
N LEU A 139 -5.77 -19.97 -3.52
CA LEU A 139 -5.69 -18.85 -2.58
C LEU A 139 -6.51 -17.66 -3.08
N ILE A 140 -6.30 -17.22 -4.33
CA ILE A 140 -6.95 -16.03 -4.87
C ILE A 140 -8.46 -16.25 -5.03
N HIS A 141 -8.91 -17.44 -5.44
CA HIS A 141 -10.34 -17.78 -5.47
C HIS A 141 -10.95 -17.79 -4.06
N ALA A 142 -10.21 -18.28 -3.05
CA ALA A 142 -10.70 -18.33 -1.69
C ALA A 142 -10.93 -16.93 -1.09
N VAL A 143 -10.05 -15.96 -1.36
CA VAL A 143 -10.10 -14.60 -0.80
C VAL A 143 -10.84 -13.57 -1.66
N LYS A 144 -11.11 -13.87 -2.93
CA LYS A 144 -12.03 -13.06 -3.75
C LYS A 144 -13.47 -13.36 -3.39
N PHE A 145 -14.39 -12.58 -3.96
CA PHE A 145 -15.83 -12.76 -3.82
C PHE A 145 -16.25 -14.22 -4.02
N GLU A 146 -17.24 -14.67 -3.26
CA GLU A 146 -17.78 -16.02 -3.40
C GLU A 146 -18.49 -16.16 -4.75
N VAL A 147 -18.23 -17.26 -5.47
CA VAL A 147 -18.61 -17.43 -6.88
C VAL A 147 -20.13 -17.42 -7.12
N ASP A 148 -20.91 -17.87 -6.14
CA ASP A 148 -22.38 -17.91 -6.20
C ASP A 148 -23.03 -16.56 -5.86
N LYS A 149 -22.31 -15.71 -5.11
CA LYS A 149 -22.82 -14.46 -4.53
C LYS A 149 -22.29 -13.20 -5.22
N GLY A 150 -21.06 -13.22 -5.71
CA GLY A 150 -20.37 -12.04 -6.24
C GLY A 150 -19.96 -11.03 -5.17
N PHE A 151 -19.94 -11.41 -3.89
CA PHE A 151 -19.48 -10.58 -2.76
C PHE A 151 -18.84 -11.45 -1.65
N PRO A 152 -18.14 -10.85 -0.66
CA PRO A 152 -17.78 -9.44 -0.53
C PRO A 152 -16.76 -8.98 -1.60
N THR A 153 -16.61 -7.67 -1.78
CA THR A 153 -15.58 -7.10 -2.66
C THR A 153 -14.47 -6.50 -1.81
N GLY A 154 -13.21 -6.87 -2.12
CA GLY A 154 -12.03 -6.26 -1.49
C GLY A 154 -11.80 -6.60 -0.01
N GLY A 155 -12.00 -7.85 0.40
CA GLY A 155 -11.66 -8.32 1.75
C GLY A 155 -11.90 -9.82 1.94
N SER A 156 -11.28 -10.41 2.97
CA SER A 156 -11.31 -11.85 3.28
C SER A 156 -12.37 -12.27 4.30
N ALA A 157 -13.23 -11.33 4.75
CA ALA A 157 -14.18 -11.55 5.84
C ALA A 157 -15.40 -12.37 5.38
N HIS A 158 -15.18 -13.64 5.03
CA HIS A 158 -16.19 -14.58 4.55
C HIS A 158 -15.69 -16.04 4.59
N ASP A 159 -16.62 -16.98 4.42
CA ASP A 159 -16.41 -18.42 4.65
C ASP A 159 -15.29 -19.00 3.78
N THR A 160 -15.27 -18.74 2.47
CA THR A 160 -14.33 -19.41 1.56
C THR A 160 -12.88 -19.08 1.86
N ALA A 161 -12.59 -17.85 2.32
CA ALA A 161 -11.24 -17.45 2.70
C ALA A 161 -10.79 -18.22 3.94
N TYR A 162 -11.59 -18.20 4.99
CA TYR A 162 -11.24 -18.83 6.27
C TYR A 162 -11.30 -20.36 6.22
N ASP A 163 -12.15 -20.94 5.39
CA ASP A 163 -12.15 -22.39 5.12
C ASP A 163 -10.81 -22.82 4.48
N PHE A 164 -10.35 -22.15 3.43
CA PHE A 164 -9.02 -22.42 2.84
C PHE A 164 -7.91 -22.32 3.89
N PHE A 165 -7.97 -21.28 4.74
CA PHE A 165 -7.02 -21.07 5.83
C PHE A 165 -7.09 -22.10 6.97
N THR A 166 -8.16 -22.90 7.08
CA THR A 166 -8.19 -24.06 7.99
C THR A 166 -7.45 -25.27 7.39
N GLN A 167 -7.55 -25.44 6.07
CA GLN A 167 -6.95 -26.57 5.34
C GLN A 167 -5.44 -26.40 5.15
N ARG A 168 -4.99 -25.18 4.90
CA ARG A 168 -3.58 -24.79 4.69
C ARG A 168 -3.17 -23.85 5.81
N LYS A 169 -2.03 -24.09 6.46
CA LYS A 169 -1.63 -23.40 7.71
C LYS A 169 -0.43 -22.47 7.52
N GLU A 170 0.21 -22.54 6.36
CA GLU A 170 1.39 -21.75 6.02
C GLU A 170 1.13 -20.23 5.94
N HIS A 171 -0.12 -19.80 5.80
CA HIS A 171 -0.50 -18.38 5.83
C HIS A 171 -0.35 -17.71 7.19
N THR A 172 -0.26 -18.49 8.28
CA THR A 172 -0.58 -18.01 9.63
C THR A 172 0.17 -16.74 10.02
N PHE A 173 1.45 -16.64 9.67
CA PHE A 173 2.24 -15.43 9.88
C PHE A 173 1.77 -14.26 9.00
N GLN A 174 1.65 -14.47 7.68
CA GLN A 174 1.22 -13.45 6.73
C GLN A 174 -0.18 -12.90 7.09
N LEU A 175 -1.16 -13.77 7.33
CA LEU A 175 -2.52 -13.34 7.66
C LEU A 175 -2.56 -12.56 8.98
N MET A 176 -1.82 -13.00 10.00
CA MET A 176 -1.71 -12.25 11.26
C MET A 176 -1.14 -10.85 11.05
N THR A 177 -0.13 -10.69 10.19
CA THR A 177 0.41 -9.36 9.87
C THR A 177 -0.59 -8.48 9.10
N VAL A 178 -1.39 -9.04 8.19
CA VAL A 178 -2.48 -8.32 7.49
C VAL A 178 -3.61 -7.92 8.43
N LEU A 179 -3.95 -8.76 9.42
CA LEU A 179 -4.98 -8.44 10.42
C LEU A 179 -4.47 -7.51 11.54
N SER A 180 -3.17 -7.31 11.66
CA SER A 180 -2.58 -6.25 12.47
C SER A 180 -2.73 -4.87 11.82
N ASP A 181 -2.21 -3.82 12.45
CA ASP A 181 -2.22 -2.47 11.89
C ASP A 181 -1.39 -2.36 10.59
N LEU A 182 -0.47 -3.30 10.32
CA LEU A 182 0.32 -3.29 9.07
C LEU A 182 -0.54 -3.46 7.82
N GLY A 183 -1.69 -4.15 7.88
CA GLY A 183 -2.57 -4.34 6.73
C GLY A 183 -3.52 -3.17 6.43
N ILE A 184 -3.48 -2.10 7.22
CA ILE A 184 -4.24 -0.86 7.02
C ILE A 184 -3.31 0.36 7.07
N PRO A 185 -2.32 0.44 6.16
CA PRO A 185 -1.37 1.53 6.14
C PRO A 185 -2.07 2.88 5.93
N ARG A 186 -1.48 3.95 6.49
CA ARG A 186 -1.99 5.32 6.36
C ARG A 186 -1.99 5.78 4.90
N ASP A 187 -0.92 5.49 4.19
CA ASP A 187 -0.75 5.73 2.76
C ASP A 187 0.46 4.93 2.27
N VAL A 188 0.69 4.94 0.95
CA VAL A 188 1.77 4.20 0.32
C VAL A 188 3.16 4.78 0.59
N ARG A 189 3.29 6.01 1.09
CA ARG A 189 4.59 6.64 1.40
C ARG A 189 5.19 6.12 2.71
N HIS A 190 4.34 5.53 3.56
CA HIS A 190 4.68 5.02 4.88
C HIS A 190 4.69 3.49 4.95
N ILE A 191 4.83 2.79 3.82
CA ILE A 191 4.98 1.33 3.78
C ILE A 191 6.37 0.94 3.31
N SER A 192 6.86 -0.20 3.81
CA SER A 192 7.98 -0.90 3.20
C SER A 192 7.58 -1.54 1.89
N GLY A 193 8.56 -1.93 1.08
CA GLY A 193 8.43 -2.89 -0.01
C GLY A 193 9.37 -4.07 0.24
N ASN A 194 8.94 -5.28 -0.02
CA ASN A 194 9.70 -6.48 0.32
C ASN A 194 9.62 -7.48 -0.83
N GLY A 195 10.76 -8.06 -1.19
CA GLY A 195 10.83 -9.02 -2.28
C GLY A 195 10.18 -10.37 -2.00
N VAL A 196 9.90 -10.68 -0.73
CA VAL A 196 9.41 -11.95 -0.21
C VAL A 196 10.40 -13.10 -0.41
N HIS A 197 10.75 -13.36 -1.66
CA HIS A 197 11.64 -14.42 -2.09
C HIS A 197 13.09 -14.15 -1.75
N THR A 198 13.85 -15.23 -1.62
CA THR A 198 15.30 -15.19 -1.74
C THR A 198 15.68 -15.16 -3.23
N TYR A 199 16.69 -14.36 -3.57
CA TYR A 199 17.29 -14.26 -4.89
C TYR A 199 18.79 -14.49 -4.78
N ARG A 200 19.50 -14.47 -5.91
CA ARG A 200 20.96 -14.64 -5.96
C ARG A 200 21.61 -13.46 -6.66
N PHE A 201 22.58 -12.83 -5.99
CA PHE A 201 23.46 -11.87 -6.64
C PHE A 201 24.65 -12.59 -7.27
N ILE A 202 25.15 -12.04 -8.38
CA ILE A 202 26.32 -12.56 -9.10
C ILE A 202 27.28 -11.43 -9.43
N THR A 203 28.52 -11.52 -8.96
CA THR A 203 29.60 -10.57 -9.29
C THR A 203 30.12 -10.78 -10.72
N ALA A 204 31.01 -9.89 -11.18
CA ALA A 204 31.61 -10.01 -12.50
C ALA A 204 32.50 -11.28 -12.65
N ASP A 205 33.11 -11.75 -11.56
CA ASP A 205 33.92 -12.98 -11.50
C ASP A 205 33.10 -14.25 -11.19
N GLY A 206 31.76 -14.15 -11.16
CA GLY A 206 30.87 -15.30 -10.97
C GLY A 206 30.71 -15.79 -9.53
N LYS A 207 31.17 -15.02 -8.53
CA LYS A 207 30.85 -15.30 -7.12
C LYS A 207 29.41 -14.97 -6.83
N THR A 208 28.81 -15.72 -5.93
CA THR A 208 27.38 -15.64 -5.64
C THR A 208 27.11 -15.41 -4.16
N SER A 209 25.97 -14.81 -3.87
CA SER A 209 25.43 -14.68 -2.52
C SER A 209 23.91 -14.66 -2.60
N LEU A 210 23.25 -15.33 -1.67
CA LEU A 210 21.80 -15.27 -1.56
C LEU A 210 21.40 -13.94 -0.93
N PHE A 211 20.24 -13.39 -1.30
CA PHE A 211 19.75 -12.18 -0.68
C PHE A 211 18.23 -12.06 -0.68
N LYS A 212 17.71 -11.30 0.29
CA LYS A 212 16.35 -10.75 0.27
C LYS A 212 16.44 -9.23 0.17
N TRP A 213 15.54 -8.60 -0.56
CA TRP A 213 15.55 -7.14 -0.79
C TRP A 213 14.35 -6.42 -0.15
N TYR A 214 14.58 -5.16 0.20
CA TYR A 214 13.69 -4.30 0.96
C TYR A 214 13.73 -2.85 0.45
N TRP A 215 12.59 -2.18 0.43
CA TRP A 215 12.43 -0.73 0.33
C TRP A 215 12.00 -0.23 1.70
N LEU A 216 12.83 0.55 2.38
CA LEU A 216 12.56 1.06 3.73
C LEU A 216 12.10 2.52 3.66
N PRO A 217 10.89 2.87 4.13
CA PRO A 217 10.35 4.22 3.97
C PRO A 217 11.11 5.22 4.83
N LYS A 218 11.61 6.30 4.24
CA LYS A 218 12.29 7.35 5.02
C LYS A 218 11.35 8.18 5.89
N LEU A 219 10.06 8.18 5.58
CA LEU A 219 9.02 8.79 6.42
C LEU A 219 8.65 7.90 7.62
N GLY A 220 9.14 6.66 7.66
CA GLY A 220 8.77 5.64 8.64
C GLY A 220 7.39 5.05 8.39
N HIS A 221 7.04 4.05 9.19
CA HIS A 221 5.78 3.33 9.13
C HIS A 221 4.66 4.07 9.86
N ARG A 222 3.48 4.09 9.26
CA ARG A 222 2.24 4.65 9.82
C ARG A 222 1.04 3.85 9.33
N SER A 223 0.07 3.64 10.22
CA SER A 223 -1.17 2.93 9.95
C SER A 223 -2.38 3.68 10.45
N LEU A 224 -3.52 3.35 9.87
CA LEU A 224 -4.84 3.76 10.34
C LEU A 224 -5.29 2.85 11.48
N VAL A 225 -6.42 3.19 12.10
CA VAL A 225 -7.23 2.25 12.87
C VAL A 225 -8.42 1.76 12.04
N TYR A 226 -8.97 0.59 12.36
CA TYR A 226 -9.89 -0.08 11.44
C TYR A 226 -11.19 0.69 11.17
N ASP A 227 -11.82 1.32 12.18
CA ASP A 227 -13.00 2.18 11.98
C ASP A 227 -12.70 3.37 11.04
N GLU A 228 -11.53 3.98 11.19
CA GLU A 228 -11.07 5.08 10.33
C GLU A 228 -10.90 4.60 8.88
N ALA A 229 -10.28 3.44 8.68
CA ALA A 229 -10.10 2.84 7.35
C ALA A 229 -11.46 2.58 6.66
N LEU A 230 -12.43 2.01 7.38
CA LEU A 230 -13.78 1.76 6.86
C LEU A 230 -14.53 3.05 6.48
N LYS A 231 -14.38 4.12 7.27
CA LYS A 231 -14.96 5.42 6.95
C LYS A 231 -14.31 6.05 5.72
N ILE A 232 -12.99 5.95 5.60
CA ILE A 232 -12.27 6.42 4.40
C ILE A 232 -12.73 5.66 3.16
N VAL A 233 -12.94 4.34 3.24
CA VAL A 233 -13.49 3.54 2.12
C VAL A 233 -14.79 4.16 1.59
N GLY A 234 -15.72 4.56 2.47
CA GLY A 234 -16.98 5.17 2.08
C GLY A 234 -16.88 6.63 1.60
N MET A 235 -15.96 7.41 2.17
CA MET A 235 -15.84 8.84 1.85
C MET A 235 -14.92 9.12 0.64
N ASN A 236 -13.82 8.38 0.54
CA ASN A 236 -12.87 8.45 -0.57
C ASN A 236 -12.02 7.16 -0.66
N GLY A 237 -12.52 6.15 -1.36
CA GLY A 237 -11.76 4.91 -1.63
C GLY A 237 -10.47 5.11 -2.45
N ASN A 238 -10.22 6.31 -2.99
CA ASN A 238 -9.01 6.70 -3.71
C ASN A 238 -8.02 7.49 -2.81
N PHE A 239 -8.15 7.41 -1.49
CA PHE A 239 -7.37 8.22 -0.57
C PHE A 239 -5.85 8.08 -0.75
N GLN A 240 -5.34 6.85 -0.93
CA GLN A 240 -3.90 6.62 -1.09
C GLN A 240 -3.34 7.23 -2.38
N ARG A 241 -4.03 7.08 -3.52
CA ARG A 241 -3.58 7.72 -4.77
C ARG A 241 -3.65 9.24 -4.72
N VAL A 242 -4.66 9.79 -4.06
CA VAL A 242 -4.81 11.24 -3.88
C VAL A 242 -3.67 11.77 -3.02
N ASP A 243 -3.33 11.07 -1.93
CA ASP A 243 -2.20 11.37 -1.05
C ASP A 243 -0.87 11.41 -1.83
N LEU A 244 -0.52 10.34 -2.56
CA LEU A 244 0.73 10.30 -3.34
C LEU A 244 0.78 11.41 -4.41
N PHE A 245 -0.32 11.57 -5.15
CA PHE A 245 -0.40 12.55 -6.24
C PHE A 245 -0.22 13.98 -5.71
N ASN A 246 -0.91 14.33 -4.63
CA ASN A 246 -0.84 15.65 -4.03
C ASN A 246 0.52 15.91 -3.38
N ALA A 247 1.12 14.92 -2.71
CA ALA A 247 2.46 15.04 -2.13
C ALA A 247 3.50 15.37 -3.21
N ILE A 248 3.50 14.64 -4.33
CA ILE A 248 4.42 14.89 -5.45
C ILE A 248 4.17 16.27 -6.07
N ASN A 249 2.91 16.68 -6.28
CA ASN A 249 2.60 18.00 -6.81
C ASN A 249 3.03 19.14 -5.88
N ALA A 250 3.02 18.90 -4.56
CA ALA A 250 3.49 19.84 -3.55
C ALA A 250 5.03 19.87 -3.41
N GLY A 251 5.77 19.08 -4.19
CA GLY A 251 7.22 18.95 -4.06
C GLY A 251 7.68 18.15 -2.83
N ILE A 252 6.76 17.39 -2.22
CA ILE A 252 7.02 16.52 -1.07
C ILE A 252 7.26 15.11 -1.62
N PHE A 253 8.48 14.88 -2.10
CA PHE A 253 8.85 13.63 -2.76
C PHE A 253 9.09 12.52 -1.75
N PRO A 254 8.32 11.42 -1.75
CA PRO A 254 8.58 10.31 -0.86
C PRO A 254 9.84 9.56 -1.27
N GLU A 255 10.57 9.09 -0.26
CA GLU A 255 11.85 8.40 -0.45
C GLU A 255 11.88 7.07 0.31
N TRP A 256 12.59 6.10 -0.26
CA TRP A 256 12.88 4.81 0.35
C TRP A 256 14.37 4.46 0.22
N ASP A 257 14.92 3.79 1.22
CA ASP A 257 16.22 3.13 1.08
C ASP A 257 16.04 1.74 0.48
N PHE A 258 16.77 1.44 -0.60
CA PHE A 258 16.95 0.06 -1.04
C PHE A 258 17.91 -0.63 -0.08
N ALA A 259 17.50 -1.72 0.53
CA ALA A 259 18.31 -2.50 1.44
C ALA A 259 18.23 -3.98 1.13
N VAL A 260 19.27 -4.73 1.50
CA VAL A 260 19.32 -6.18 1.31
C VAL A 260 19.83 -6.88 2.55
N GLN A 261 19.35 -8.10 2.80
CA GLN A 261 20.03 -9.06 3.66
C GLN A 261 20.89 -9.95 2.77
N ILE A 262 22.20 -10.03 3.04
CA ILE A 262 23.11 -10.96 2.36
C ILE A 262 23.23 -12.24 3.17
N LEU A 263 23.04 -13.37 2.51
CA LEU A 263 22.94 -14.70 3.09
C LEU A 263 23.92 -15.66 2.39
N PRO A 264 24.40 -16.71 3.07
CA PRO A 264 25.29 -17.70 2.47
C PRO A 264 24.67 -18.39 1.26
N ASP A 265 25.48 -18.66 0.24
CA ASP A 265 25.11 -19.45 -0.94
C ASP A 265 25.95 -20.74 -0.96
N ASP A 266 25.64 -21.65 -0.04
CA ASP A 266 26.41 -22.88 0.23
C ASP A 266 25.73 -24.17 -0.29
N GLY A 267 24.64 -24.02 -1.05
CA GLY A 267 23.86 -25.13 -1.58
C GLY A 267 22.75 -25.66 -0.67
N THR A 268 22.72 -25.25 0.60
CA THR A 268 21.73 -25.78 1.55
C THR A 268 20.40 -25.02 1.54
N TYR A 269 20.43 -23.75 1.11
CA TYR A 269 19.34 -22.79 1.29
C TYR A 269 18.82 -22.69 2.73
N MET A 270 19.65 -23.00 3.72
CA MET A 270 19.29 -22.90 5.12
C MET A 270 20.08 -21.79 5.79
N TYR A 271 19.40 -20.92 6.53
CA TYR A 271 20.06 -19.92 7.37
C TYR A 271 19.48 -19.94 8.78
N LYS A 272 20.31 -20.30 9.77
CA LYS A 272 19.93 -20.38 11.18
C LYS A 272 18.64 -21.18 11.44
N GLY A 273 18.45 -22.27 10.69
CA GLY A 273 17.27 -23.15 10.80
C GLY A 273 16.03 -22.66 10.03
N ILE A 274 16.15 -21.60 9.23
CA ILE A 274 15.09 -21.11 8.34
C ILE A 274 15.42 -21.53 6.91
N ASP A 275 14.44 -22.14 6.25
CA ASP A 275 14.50 -22.45 4.82
C ASP A 275 14.32 -21.16 4.01
N LEU A 276 15.33 -20.82 3.22
CA LEU A 276 15.38 -19.62 2.38
C LEU A 276 14.51 -19.76 1.12
N LEU A 277 14.07 -20.96 0.77
CA LEU A 277 13.15 -21.24 -0.34
C LEU A 277 11.68 -21.14 0.08
N ASP A 278 11.39 -21.02 1.38
CA ASP A 278 10.02 -20.87 1.89
C ASP A 278 9.62 -19.39 1.95
N PRO A 279 8.75 -18.90 1.05
CA PRO A 279 8.31 -17.50 1.03
C PRO A 279 7.37 -17.15 2.18
N THR A 280 6.91 -18.14 2.96
CA THR A 280 6.14 -17.92 4.20
C THR A 280 7.04 -17.65 5.41
N LYS A 281 8.36 -17.69 5.21
CA LYS A 281 9.37 -17.40 6.24
C LYS A 281 10.14 -16.14 5.93
N ILE A 282 10.42 -15.42 7.00
CA ILE A 282 11.26 -14.23 6.97
C ILE A 282 12.55 -14.45 7.75
N ILE A 283 13.57 -13.66 7.45
CA ILE A 283 14.78 -13.59 8.26
C ILE A 283 14.68 -12.30 9.08
N PRO A 284 14.47 -12.36 10.40
CA PRO A 284 14.43 -11.16 11.23
C PRO A 284 15.72 -10.35 11.10
N GLU A 285 15.62 -9.03 11.16
CA GLU A 285 16.78 -8.13 11.03
C GLU A 285 17.82 -8.40 12.13
N GLU A 286 17.36 -8.79 13.31
CA GLU A 286 18.21 -9.17 14.45
C GLU A 286 19.05 -10.44 14.16
N MET A 287 18.63 -11.27 13.18
CA MET A 287 19.39 -12.44 12.73
C MET A 287 20.33 -12.14 11.57
N ALA A 288 19.94 -11.26 10.65
CA ALA A 288 20.73 -10.81 9.52
C ALA A 288 20.44 -9.31 9.28
N PRO A 289 21.36 -8.42 9.67
CA PRO A 289 21.18 -6.98 9.48
C PRO A 289 21.02 -6.62 7.99
N MET A 290 20.21 -5.60 7.71
CA MET A 290 20.06 -5.08 6.36
C MET A 290 21.20 -4.13 6.00
N ILE A 291 21.69 -4.23 4.76
CA ILE A 291 22.70 -3.34 4.19
C ILE A 291 21.99 -2.40 3.21
N ARG A 292 22.08 -1.08 3.45
CA ARG A 292 21.47 -0.06 2.58
C ARG A 292 22.35 0.16 1.35
N LEU A 293 21.80 -0.10 0.17
CA LEU A 293 22.50 -0.04 -1.10
C LEU A 293 22.19 1.23 -1.91
N GLY A 294 21.05 1.87 -1.71
CA GLY A 294 20.70 3.08 -2.47
C GLY A 294 19.41 3.72 -2.04
N LYS A 295 18.98 4.73 -2.80
CA LYS A 295 17.81 5.56 -2.55
C LYS A 295 16.88 5.57 -3.74
N LEU A 296 15.60 5.37 -3.49
CA LEU A 296 14.50 5.63 -4.41
C LEU A 296 13.83 6.95 -4.02
N THR A 297 13.58 7.84 -4.98
CA THR A 297 12.82 9.08 -4.80
C THR A 297 11.74 9.18 -5.88
N LEU A 298 10.46 9.27 -5.50
CA LEU A 298 9.36 9.49 -6.46
C LEU A 298 9.04 10.97 -6.59
N ASN A 299 9.17 11.52 -7.80
CA ASN A 299 9.17 12.96 -8.02
C ASN A 299 8.31 13.45 -9.19
N ARG A 300 7.60 12.54 -9.88
CA ARG A 300 6.75 12.92 -11.01
C ARG A 300 5.52 12.03 -11.15
N ASN A 301 4.35 12.67 -11.15
CA ASN A 301 3.08 12.01 -11.42
C ASN A 301 2.96 11.58 -12.90
N PRO A 302 2.22 10.51 -13.20
CA PRO A 302 1.91 10.13 -14.58
C PRO A 302 1.06 11.21 -15.26
N THR A 303 1.21 11.35 -16.57
CA THR A 303 0.43 12.28 -17.39
C THR A 303 -0.91 11.70 -17.84
N ASN A 304 -0.97 10.38 -17.98
CA ASN A 304 -2.15 9.62 -18.37
C ASN A 304 -2.22 8.31 -17.58
N PHE A 305 -3.24 8.19 -16.73
CA PHE A 305 -3.39 7.02 -15.86
C PHE A 305 -3.48 5.69 -16.64
N PHE A 306 -4.21 5.67 -17.76
CA PHE A 306 -4.42 4.44 -18.53
C PHE A 306 -3.15 4.02 -19.29
N ALA A 307 -2.51 4.94 -20.00
CA ALA A 307 -1.33 4.67 -20.82
C ALA A 307 -0.06 4.38 -19.99
N GLU A 308 -0.06 4.73 -18.71
CA GLU A 308 1.11 4.61 -17.83
C GLU A 308 0.82 3.62 -16.66
N PRO A 309 0.21 3.98 -15.51
CA PRO A 309 -0.11 3.03 -14.43
C PRO A 309 -0.95 1.81 -14.82
N GLU A 310 -1.98 1.97 -15.66
CA GLU A 310 -2.78 0.82 -16.05
C GLU A 310 -2.01 -0.06 -17.03
N SER A 311 -1.33 0.52 -18.03
CA SER A 311 -0.63 -0.20 -19.09
C SER A 311 0.72 -0.82 -18.69
N ILE A 312 1.35 -0.39 -17.60
CA ILE A 312 2.65 -0.94 -17.21
C ILE A 312 2.57 -2.43 -16.87
N SER A 313 3.51 -3.22 -17.37
CA SER A 313 3.70 -4.63 -17.04
C SER A 313 5.01 -4.79 -16.27
N PHE A 314 4.91 -5.39 -15.08
CA PHE A 314 6.06 -5.83 -14.31
C PHE A 314 6.19 -7.35 -14.42
N ALA A 315 7.38 -7.90 -14.31
CA ALA A 315 7.58 -9.34 -14.18
C ALA A 315 8.86 -9.64 -13.36
N PRO A 316 8.83 -10.54 -12.37
CA PRO A 316 10.05 -10.93 -11.65
C PRO A 316 11.09 -11.61 -12.56
N SER A 317 10.69 -12.10 -13.74
CA SER A 317 11.58 -12.60 -14.80
C SER A 317 12.36 -11.50 -15.52
N THR A 318 11.96 -10.23 -15.39
CA THR A 318 12.67 -9.07 -15.98
C THR A 318 13.85 -8.68 -15.10
N VAL A 319 15.00 -9.27 -15.40
CA VAL A 319 16.25 -9.08 -14.65
C VAL A 319 17.40 -8.64 -15.56
N VAL A 320 18.41 -8.01 -14.97
CA VAL A 320 19.68 -7.69 -15.63
C VAL A 320 20.81 -8.61 -15.17
N ARG A 321 21.97 -8.58 -15.86
CA ARG A 321 23.17 -9.32 -15.45
C ARG A 321 23.53 -8.98 -14.00
N GLY A 322 23.89 -10.00 -13.22
CA GLY A 322 24.24 -9.86 -11.80
C GLY A 322 23.12 -10.21 -10.82
N PHE A 323 21.97 -10.64 -11.35
CA PHE A 323 20.78 -11.06 -10.61
C PHE A 323 20.31 -12.41 -11.17
N ASP A 324 20.01 -13.37 -10.29
CA ASP A 324 19.55 -14.72 -10.65
C ASP A 324 18.55 -15.25 -9.61
N PHE A 325 17.94 -16.38 -9.90
CA PHE A 325 16.86 -16.98 -9.13
C PHE A 325 17.36 -18.16 -8.28
N VAL A 326 16.51 -18.58 -7.35
CA VAL A 326 16.66 -19.80 -6.53
C VAL A 326 15.45 -20.73 -6.77
N PRO A 327 15.51 -22.01 -6.41
CA PRO A 327 14.40 -22.95 -6.59
C PRO A 327 13.27 -22.74 -5.55
N ASP A 328 12.91 -21.49 -5.25
CA ASP A 328 11.71 -21.14 -4.47
C ASP A 328 10.46 -21.50 -5.30
N PRO A 329 9.63 -22.45 -4.85
CA PRO A 329 8.54 -23.00 -5.67
C PRO A 329 7.44 -21.98 -5.95
N LEU A 330 7.28 -20.92 -5.15
CA LEU A 330 6.38 -19.82 -5.49
C LEU A 330 6.99 -18.90 -6.55
N LEU A 331 8.27 -18.53 -6.40
CA LEU A 331 8.96 -17.68 -7.37
C LEU A 331 8.96 -18.32 -8.76
N GLN A 332 9.22 -19.62 -8.87
CA GLN A 332 9.30 -20.34 -10.15
C GLN A 332 8.02 -20.20 -10.99
N TRP A 333 6.84 -20.32 -10.39
CA TRP A 333 5.57 -20.10 -11.10
C TRP A 333 5.34 -18.63 -11.47
N ARG A 334 5.82 -17.69 -10.63
CA ARG A 334 5.75 -16.25 -10.92
C ARG A 334 6.60 -15.87 -12.13
N LEU A 335 7.73 -16.53 -12.39
CA LEU A 335 8.56 -16.23 -13.58
C LEU A 335 7.78 -16.41 -14.88
N MET A 336 6.87 -17.39 -14.95
CA MET A 336 6.01 -17.61 -16.12
C MET A 336 4.75 -16.73 -16.09
N SER A 337 4.07 -16.66 -14.93
CA SER A 337 2.71 -16.10 -14.83
C SER A 337 2.63 -14.63 -15.28
N TYR A 338 3.64 -13.82 -14.98
CA TYR A 338 3.63 -12.40 -15.32
C TYR A 338 3.81 -12.14 -16.82
N ASP A 339 4.59 -12.98 -17.51
CA ASP A 339 4.79 -12.89 -18.96
C ASP A 339 3.51 -13.31 -19.72
N ASP A 340 2.86 -14.38 -19.28
CA ASP A 340 1.58 -14.85 -19.83
C ASP A 340 0.45 -13.82 -19.63
N THR A 341 0.22 -13.37 -18.39
CA THR A 341 -0.89 -12.47 -18.08
C THR A 341 -0.72 -11.09 -18.75
N SER A 342 0.52 -10.64 -18.96
CA SER A 342 0.81 -9.41 -19.71
C SER A 342 0.28 -9.51 -21.16
N THR A 343 0.47 -10.66 -21.82
CA THR A 343 -0.01 -10.89 -23.18
C THR A 343 -1.54 -10.88 -23.23
N HIS A 344 -2.21 -11.54 -22.28
CA HIS A 344 -3.67 -11.53 -22.18
C HIS A 344 -4.22 -10.11 -21.97
N ARG A 345 -3.65 -9.38 -21.02
CA ARG A 345 -4.13 -8.06 -20.61
C ARG A 345 -3.97 -6.99 -21.69
N HIS A 346 -2.89 -7.07 -22.47
CA HIS A 346 -2.64 -6.20 -23.61
C HIS A 346 -3.29 -6.68 -24.91
N ASN A 347 -3.85 -7.89 -24.89
CA ASN A 347 -4.30 -8.61 -26.10
C ASN A 347 -3.24 -8.58 -27.22
N SER A 348 -1.97 -8.68 -26.83
CA SER A 348 -0.84 -8.53 -27.75
C SER A 348 0.46 -9.04 -27.14
N PRO A 349 1.29 -9.78 -27.90
CA PRO A 349 2.66 -10.11 -27.49
C PRO A 349 3.60 -8.89 -27.53
N ASN A 350 3.17 -7.77 -28.09
CA ASN A 350 3.94 -6.52 -28.24
C ASN A 350 3.73 -5.54 -27.08
N GLY A 351 3.12 -5.95 -25.96
CA GLY A 351 2.90 -5.09 -24.79
C GLY A 351 4.20 -4.48 -24.21
N TYR A 352 5.35 -5.13 -24.42
CA TYR A 352 6.67 -4.61 -24.03
C TYR A 352 7.10 -3.36 -24.83
N LEU A 353 6.45 -3.06 -25.96
CA LEU A 353 6.70 -1.88 -26.79
C LEU A 353 5.90 -0.66 -26.35
N LEU A 354 4.92 -0.82 -25.46
CA LEU A 354 4.19 0.32 -24.89
C LEU A 354 5.20 1.29 -24.23
N PRO A 355 5.02 2.62 -24.34
CA PRO A 355 6.01 3.59 -23.89
C PRO A 355 6.50 3.39 -22.46
N VAL A 356 5.59 3.06 -21.54
CA VAL A 356 5.91 2.82 -20.12
C VAL A 356 6.66 1.49 -19.88
N ASN A 357 6.56 0.51 -20.78
CA ASN A 357 7.23 -0.80 -20.65
C ASN A 357 8.58 -0.84 -21.35
N ARG A 358 8.78 0.05 -22.33
CA ARG A 358 9.92 0.02 -23.22
C ARG A 358 11.22 0.33 -22.46
N PRO A 359 12.29 -0.46 -22.65
CA PRO A 359 13.61 -0.11 -22.11
C PRO A 359 14.17 1.15 -22.79
N ILE A 360 15.04 1.84 -22.07
CA ILE A 360 15.77 3.01 -22.59
C ILE A 360 16.92 2.63 -23.55
N VAL A 361 17.28 1.34 -23.58
CA VAL A 361 18.30 0.79 -24.47
C VAL A 361 17.68 0.20 -25.74
N PRO A 362 18.45 0.09 -26.85
CA PRO A 362 17.95 -0.54 -28.08
C PRO A 362 17.47 -1.98 -27.86
N ILE A 363 16.39 -2.35 -28.55
CA ILE A 363 15.85 -3.72 -28.55
C ILE A 363 16.24 -4.37 -29.88
N ASN A 364 17.15 -5.35 -29.83
CA ASN A 364 17.64 -6.05 -31.01
C ASN A 364 17.45 -7.57 -30.82
N ASN A 365 16.33 -8.10 -31.32
CA ASN A 365 16.01 -9.52 -31.26
C ASN A 365 15.35 -9.98 -32.58
N ASN A 366 15.08 -11.28 -32.68
CA ASN A 366 14.43 -11.89 -33.84
C ASN A 366 12.91 -12.03 -33.67
N TYR A 367 12.28 -11.32 -32.72
CA TYR A 367 10.82 -11.30 -32.58
C TYR A 367 10.20 -10.48 -33.70
N ARG A 368 9.14 -10.99 -34.34
CA ARG A 368 8.47 -10.35 -35.47
C ARG A 368 6.95 -10.43 -35.31
N ASP A 369 6.27 -9.59 -36.07
CA ASP A 369 4.81 -9.57 -36.19
C ASP A 369 4.11 -9.36 -34.83
N GLY A 370 3.02 -10.09 -34.59
CA GLY A 370 2.16 -9.95 -33.42
C GLY A 370 1.14 -8.82 -33.55
N TYR A 371 0.03 -8.94 -32.82
CA TYR A 371 -1.03 -7.94 -32.82
C TYR A 371 -0.49 -6.55 -32.44
N MET A 372 -0.92 -5.49 -33.13
CA MET A 372 -0.50 -4.10 -32.89
C MET A 372 1.02 -3.86 -32.94
N GLN A 373 1.76 -4.56 -33.80
CA GLN A 373 3.19 -4.28 -34.05
C GLN A 373 3.40 -2.84 -34.55
N PRO A 374 4.04 -1.93 -33.78
CA PRO A 374 4.24 -0.55 -34.23
C PRO A 374 5.58 -0.33 -34.92
N LEU A 375 6.52 -1.27 -34.83
CA LEU A 375 7.87 -1.13 -35.35
C LEU A 375 8.00 -1.67 -36.78
N LEU A 376 8.82 -0.98 -37.58
CA LEU A 376 9.28 -1.46 -38.87
C LEU A 376 10.68 -2.06 -38.67
N PHE A 377 10.81 -3.37 -38.80
CA PHE A 377 12.10 -4.05 -38.70
C PHE A 377 12.83 -4.00 -40.04
N GLU A 378 14.08 -3.54 -40.02
CA GLU A 378 14.96 -3.49 -41.19
C GLU A 378 16.03 -4.58 -41.10
N GLY A 379 16.53 -5.05 -42.25
CA GLY A 379 17.62 -6.03 -42.34
C GLY A 379 17.33 -7.20 -43.29
N ASN A 380 18.37 -8.00 -43.54
CA ASN A 380 18.32 -9.10 -44.51
C ASN A 380 17.94 -10.45 -43.89
N SER A 381 17.87 -10.56 -42.56
CA SER A 381 17.53 -11.79 -41.83
C SER A 381 16.65 -11.53 -40.61
N ILE A 382 15.81 -12.51 -40.27
CA ILE A 382 15.00 -12.58 -39.05
C ILE A 382 15.33 -13.83 -38.21
N SER A 383 16.48 -14.45 -38.45
CA SER A 383 16.95 -15.65 -37.75
C SER A 383 18.44 -15.58 -37.41
N SER A 384 18.88 -16.42 -36.47
CA SER A 384 20.27 -16.56 -36.05
C SER A 384 20.62 -18.05 -35.81
N PRO A 385 21.84 -18.52 -36.13
CA PRO A 385 22.91 -17.78 -36.80
C PRO A 385 22.57 -17.45 -38.27
N ASN A 386 23.12 -16.37 -38.80
CA ASN A 386 22.93 -15.97 -40.21
C ASN A 386 24.22 -15.35 -40.77
N ASN A 387 24.41 -15.45 -42.10
CA ASN A 387 25.57 -14.90 -42.82
C ASN A 387 25.21 -13.74 -43.77
N ILE A 388 23.96 -13.26 -43.72
CA ILE A 388 23.44 -12.25 -44.65
C ILE A 388 23.15 -10.91 -43.96
N GLY A 389 23.43 -10.81 -42.66
CA GLY A 389 23.17 -9.65 -41.81
C GLY A 389 21.91 -9.84 -40.97
N GLY A 390 21.99 -9.55 -39.67
CA GLY A 390 20.90 -9.72 -38.71
C GLY A 390 21.40 -9.66 -37.26
N VAL A 391 20.55 -10.04 -36.30
CA VAL A 391 20.91 -10.07 -34.87
C VAL A 391 21.95 -11.16 -34.60
N VAL A 392 23.06 -10.77 -33.96
CA VAL A 392 24.11 -11.67 -33.48
C VAL A 392 23.97 -11.89 -31.97
N GLY A 393 24.44 -13.03 -31.48
CA GLY A 393 24.49 -13.29 -30.04
C GLY A 393 25.44 -12.30 -29.33
N SER A 394 25.08 -11.90 -28.12
CA SER A 394 25.94 -11.10 -27.26
C SER A 394 27.12 -11.91 -26.74
N ASP A 395 28.23 -11.23 -26.41
CA ASP A 395 29.35 -11.86 -25.70
C ASP A 395 28.94 -12.32 -24.30
N ASP A 396 29.49 -13.44 -23.84
CA ASP A 396 29.23 -14.02 -22.52
C ASP A 396 29.56 -13.06 -21.36
N GLU A 397 30.45 -12.09 -21.58
CA GLU A 397 30.85 -11.06 -20.60
C GLU A 397 29.75 -10.04 -20.30
N VAL A 398 28.79 -9.84 -21.22
CA VAL A 398 27.70 -8.87 -21.08
C VAL A 398 26.32 -9.51 -21.08
N ALA A 399 26.20 -10.76 -21.51
CA ALA A 399 24.97 -11.53 -21.44
C ALA A 399 24.50 -11.77 -20.00
N LEU A 400 23.23 -12.18 -19.84
CA LEU A 400 22.75 -12.68 -18.56
C LEU A 400 23.62 -13.85 -18.13
N GLN A 401 24.17 -13.76 -16.91
CA GLN A 401 24.86 -14.88 -16.30
C GLN A 401 23.81 -15.82 -15.76
N TYR A 402 23.70 -16.99 -16.36
CA TYR A 402 23.14 -18.13 -15.68
C TYR A 402 24.29 -18.84 -14.99
N THR A 403 24.10 -19.28 -13.76
CA THR A 403 25.09 -20.06 -12.98
C THR A 403 25.39 -21.40 -13.67
N GLY A 404 26.11 -21.39 -14.79
CA GLY A 404 26.41 -22.58 -15.61
C GLY A 404 27.58 -23.39 -15.09
N ALA A 405 28.57 -22.74 -14.45
CA ALA A 405 29.76 -23.41 -13.90
C ALA A 405 29.60 -23.82 -12.41
N ASN A 406 28.66 -23.20 -11.69
CA ASN A 406 28.36 -23.44 -10.26
C ASN A 406 26.88 -23.82 -10.04
N ARG A 407 26.15 -24.26 -11.07
CA ARG A 407 24.78 -24.76 -10.87
C ARG A 407 24.86 -25.92 -9.88
N GLU A 408 24.10 -25.86 -8.82
CA GLU A 408 23.94 -26.98 -7.91
C GLU A 408 23.59 -28.23 -8.72
N VAL A 409 24.31 -29.31 -8.47
CA VAL A 409 23.89 -30.62 -8.95
C VAL A 409 22.63 -30.97 -8.18
N VAL A 410 21.48 -30.68 -8.78
CA VAL A 410 20.19 -31.10 -8.26
C VAL A 410 20.12 -32.62 -8.38
N ASP A 411 20.31 -33.32 -7.27
CA ASP A 411 20.26 -34.77 -7.16
C ASP A 411 18.97 -35.20 -6.44
N GLY A 412 18.17 -36.05 -7.09
CA GLY A 412 16.93 -36.56 -6.51
C GLY A 412 15.91 -37.04 -7.55
N PRO A 413 14.93 -37.87 -7.14
CA PRO A 413 13.83 -38.26 -8.00
C PRO A 413 12.92 -37.07 -8.32
N ILE A 414 12.26 -37.14 -9.48
CA ILE A 414 11.20 -36.19 -9.84
C ILE A 414 9.94 -36.54 -9.03
N GLY A 415 9.36 -35.56 -8.33
CA GLY A 415 8.19 -35.76 -7.49
C GLY A 415 7.52 -34.45 -7.08
N ARG A 416 6.41 -34.56 -6.33
CA ARG A 416 5.74 -33.43 -5.67
C ARG A 416 6.11 -33.47 -4.18
N TYR A 417 6.95 -32.54 -3.75
CA TYR A 417 7.49 -32.50 -2.40
C TYR A 417 6.84 -31.37 -1.60
N SER A 418 6.58 -31.63 -0.32
CA SER A 418 6.18 -30.59 0.63
C SER A 418 7.41 -30.03 1.33
N LEU A 419 7.46 -28.73 1.51
CA LEU A 419 8.43 -28.10 2.40
C LEU A 419 8.14 -28.49 3.86
N ILE A 420 9.20 -28.74 4.64
CA ILE A 420 9.10 -29.12 6.06
C ILE A 420 8.98 -27.83 6.88
N ASN A 421 7.78 -27.50 7.34
CA ASN A 421 7.52 -26.15 7.84
C ASN A 421 6.94 -26.12 9.26
N ASP A 422 7.58 -25.34 10.13
CA ASP A 422 6.91 -24.75 11.29
C ASP A 422 5.99 -23.62 10.81
N PHE A 423 4.68 -23.80 10.92
CA PHE A 423 3.68 -22.81 10.50
C PHE A 423 3.43 -21.72 11.56
N PHE A 424 3.79 -21.96 12.81
CA PHE A 424 3.30 -21.17 13.94
C PHE A 424 4.39 -20.38 14.65
N GLY A 425 5.66 -20.78 14.55
CA GLY A 425 6.77 -20.15 15.28
C GLY A 425 6.96 -18.67 14.99
N GLN A 426 6.95 -18.27 13.71
CA GLN A 426 7.09 -16.85 13.34
C GLN A 426 5.84 -16.03 13.68
N ALA A 427 4.63 -16.58 13.51
CA ALA A 427 3.40 -15.96 13.96
C ALA A 427 3.40 -15.72 15.48
N ARG A 428 3.87 -16.70 16.26
CA ARG A 428 4.02 -16.57 17.72
C ARG A 428 5.06 -15.51 18.09
N SER A 429 6.19 -15.48 17.39
CA SER A 429 7.24 -14.49 17.63
C SER A 429 6.76 -13.06 17.33
N PHE A 430 5.95 -12.89 16.28
CA PHE A 430 5.30 -11.62 15.95
C PHE A 430 4.27 -11.23 17.00
N TRP A 431 3.33 -12.11 17.33
CA TRP A 431 2.31 -11.90 18.37
C TRP A 431 2.93 -11.47 19.71
N ASN A 432 4.00 -12.13 20.13
CA ASN A 432 4.72 -11.81 21.37
C ASN A 432 5.50 -10.48 21.28
N GLY A 433 5.85 -10.04 20.08
CA GLY A 433 6.52 -8.77 19.82
C GLY A 433 5.58 -7.56 19.80
N LEU A 434 4.28 -7.77 19.56
CA LEU A 434 3.27 -6.72 19.59
C LEU A 434 3.12 -6.12 20.99
N ASP A 435 2.91 -4.80 21.06
CA ASP A 435 2.43 -4.19 22.31
C ASP A 435 0.95 -4.51 22.55
N LYS A 436 0.45 -4.21 23.76
CA LYS A 436 -0.91 -4.58 24.17
C LYS A 436 -2.01 -3.99 23.27
N PHE A 437 -1.78 -2.83 22.65
CA PHE A 437 -2.75 -2.18 21.79
C PHE A 437 -2.74 -2.80 20.39
N ALA A 438 -1.56 -3.02 19.83
CA ALA A 438 -1.41 -3.74 18.58
C ALA A 438 -1.96 -5.18 18.68
N GLN A 439 -1.77 -5.85 19.82
CA GLN A 439 -2.41 -7.14 20.12
C GLN A 439 -3.94 -7.01 20.11
N GLN A 440 -4.49 -5.97 20.76
CA GLN A 440 -5.93 -5.72 20.75
C GLN A 440 -6.48 -5.48 19.33
N HIS A 441 -5.85 -4.62 18.55
CA HIS A 441 -6.26 -4.36 17.16
C HIS A 441 -6.20 -5.64 16.30
N THR A 442 -5.18 -6.48 16.51
CA THR A 442 -5.07 -7.77 15.81
C THR A 442 -6.19 -8.73 16.23
N VAL A 443 -6.53 -8.79 17.52
CA VAL A 443 -7.70 -9.56 18.00
C VAL A 443 -8.98 -9.05 17.38
N ASP A 444 -9.17 -7.73 17.32
CA ASP A 444 -10.39 -7.13 16.76
C ASP A 444 -10.48 -7.32 15.24
N GLY A 445 -9.33 -7.36 14.54
CA GLY A 445 -9.25 -7.79 13.14
C GLY A 445 -9.77 -9.21 12.95
N TYR A 446 -9.29 -10.17 13.76
CA TYR A 446 -9.80 -11.55 13.73
C TYR A 446 -11.28 -11.63 14.12
N ARG A 447 -11.73 -10.89 15.12
CA ARG A 447 -13.14 -10.85 15.53
C ARG A 447 -14.03 -10.35 14.40
N PHE A 448 -13.64 -9.26 13.75
CA PHE A 448 -14.36 -8.72 12.60
C PHE A 448 -14.48 -9.78 11.50
N GLU A 449 -13.35 -10.30 11.02
CA GLU A 449 -13.34 -11.24 9.90
C GLU A 449 -14.09 -12.54 10.21
N LEU A 450 -13.80 -13.19 11.34
CA LEU A 450 -14.42 -14.48 11.69
C LEU A 450 -15.90 -14.35 12.06
N SER A 451 -16.37 -13.18 12.53
CA SER A 451 -17.80 -12.96 12.78
C SER A 451 -18.66 -13.04 11.51
N HIS A 452 -18.05 -12.88 10.34
CA HIS A 452 -18.69 -13.05 9.03
C HIS A 452 -18.62 -14.50 8.52
N CYS A 453 -17.95 -15.39 9.26
CA CYS A 453 -17.83 -16.80 8.91
C CYS A 453 -18.89 -17.66 9.61
N THR A 454 -19.20 -18.84 9.07
CA THR A 454 -20.08 -19.80 9.74
C THR A 454 -19.42 -20.43 10.98
N PRO A 455 -20.21 -20.85 12.00
CA PRO A 455 -19.67 -21.44 13.22
C PRO A 455 -18.69 -22.62 13.02
N PRO A 456 -18.88 -23.54 12.06
CA PRO A 456 -17.88 -24.59 11.79
C PRO A 456 -16.51 -24.03 11.40
N VAL A 457 -16.48 -23.06 10.49
CA VAL A 457 -15.23 -22.40 10.03
C VAL A 457 -14.60 -21.63 11.18
N GLN A 458 -15.39 -20.87 11.95
CA GLN A 458 -14.92 -20.16 13.15
C GLN A 458 -14.24 -21.11 14.14
N ASN A 459 -14.92 -22.19 14.50
CA ASN A 459 -14.42 -23.16 15.48
C ASN A 459 -13.15 -23.84 15.01
N GLU A 460 -13.09 -24.25 13.75
CA GLU A 460 -11.92 -24.93 13.20
C GLU A 460 -10.72 -23.97 13.14
N TYR A 461 -10.92 -22.73 12.68
CA TYR A 461 -9.85 -21.73 12.60
C TYR A 461 -9.30 -21.37 14.00
N ILE A 462 -10.18 -21.13 14.97
CA ILE A 462 -9.80 -20.83 16.35
C ILE A 462 -8.97 -21.98 16.95
N ASN A 463 -9.40 -23.22 16.78
CA ASN A 463 -8.76 -24.37 17.42
C ASN A 463 -7.51 -24.87 16.71
N GLN A 464 -7.49 -24.87 15.37
CA GLN A 464 -6.38 -25.44 14.59
C GLN A 464 -5.34 -24.41 14.15
N VAL A 465 -5.66 -23.13 14.19
CA VAL A 465 -4.74 -22.05 13.80
C VAL A 465 -4.41 -21.17 14.99
N LEU A 466 -5.37 -20.39 15.50
CA LEU A 466 -5.09 -19.40 16.55
C LEU A 466 -4.58 -20.04 17.83
N ASN A 467 -5.21 -21.12 18.31
CA ASN A 467 -4.80 -21.80 19.53
C ASN A 467 -3.43 -22.48 19.40
N LYS A 468 -2.96 -22.74 18.17
CA LYS A 468 -1.60 -23.24 17.90
C LYS A 468 -0.55 -22.12 17.90
N VAL A 469 -0.97 -20.88 17.66
CA VAL A 469 -0.12 -19.69 17.85
C VAL A 469 -0.05 -19.33 19.33
N ASP A 470 -1.18 -18.98 19.95
CA ASP A 470 -1.29 -18.55 21.35
C ASP A 470 -2.71 -18.80 21.91
N ASN A 471 -2.81 -19.38 23.11
CA ASN A 471 -4.09 -19.71 23.72
C ASN A 471 -4.89 -18.47 24.13
N CYS A 472 -4.23 -17.39 24.57
CA CYS A 472 -4.91 -16.16 24.97
C CYS A 472 -5.49 -15.42 23.76
N LEU A 473 -4.73 -15.33 22.65
CA LEU A 473 -5.22 -14.85 21.35
C LEU A 473 -6.50 -15.60 20.93
N ALA A 474 -6.45 -16.93 20.89
CA ALA A 474 -7.58 -17.75 20.47
C ALA A 474 -8.82 -17.54 21.36
N ARG A 475 -8.62 -17.46 22.68
CA ARG A 475 -9.71 -17.24 23.65
C ARG A 475 -10.32 -15.84 23.54
N ARG A 476 -9.50 -14.80 23.35
CA ARG A 476 -9.98 -13.43 23.14
C ARG A 476 -10.81 -13.29 21.88
N VAL A 477 -10.38 -13.92 20.78
CA VAL A 477 -11.15 -13.94 19.53
C VAL A 477 -12.47 -14.70 19.73
N ALA A 478 -12.41 -15.92 20.29
CA ALA A 478 -13.59 -16.74 20.55
C ALA A 478 -14.63 -16.02 21.42
N PHE A 479 -14.18 -15.38 22.51
CA PHE A 479 -15.03 -14.58 23.40
C PHE A 479 -15.75 -13.46 22.65
N GLY A 480 -15.05 -12.71 21.80
CA GLY A 480 -15.60 -11.55 21.10
C GLY A 480 -16.65 -11.90 20.03
N ILE A 481 -16.60 -13.11 19.47
CA ILE A 481 -17.57 -13.57 18.44
C ILE A 481 -18.61 -14.56 18.99
N GLY A 482 -18.57 -14.86 20.30
CA GLY A 482 -19.49 -15.81 20.93
C GLY A 482 -19.20 -17.29 20.59
N ALA A 483 -18.00 -17.62 20.12
CA ALA A 483 -17.57 -18.99 19.85
C ALA A 483 -17.08 -19.68 21.14
N PRO A 484 -17.12 -21.03 21.22
CA PRO A 484 -16.53 -21.79 22.32
C PRO A 484 -15.04 -21.46 22.50
N MET A 485 -14.68 -20.97 23.69
CA MET A 485 -13.28 -20.70 24.03
C MET A 485 -12.50 -22.01 24.20
N PRO A 486 -11.32 -22.17 23.57
CA PRO A 486 -10.42 -23.30 23.84
C PRO A 486 -10.07 -23.37 25.33
N ALA A 487 -9.88 -24.58 25.88
CA ALA A 487 -9.52 -24.74 27.29
C ALA A 487 -8.24 -23.97 27.64
N LEU A 488 -8.17 -23.42 28.86
CA LEU A 488 -6.98 -22.72 29.35
C LEU A 488 -5.76 -23.63 29.25
N GLY A 489 -4.68 -23.12 28.67
CA GLY A 489 -3.43 -23.87 28.48
C GLY A 489 -3.48 -24.99 27.42
N SER A 490 -4.56 -25.10 26.64
CA SER A 490 -4.66 -26.09 25.54
C SER A 490 -3.82 -25.75 24.30
N GLY A 491 -3.23 -24.55 24.27
CA GLY A 491 -2.31 -24.11 23.23
C GLY A 491 -0.91 -24.73 23.36
N PRO A 492 0.10 -24.18 22.66
CA PRO A 492 1.47 -24.69 22.73
C PRO A 492 2.03 -24.64 24.16
N SER A 493 2.67 -25.74 24.59
CA SER A 493 3.26 -25.87 25.94
C SER A 493 4.53 -25.02 26.16
N ALA A 494 5.17 -24.59 25.07
CA ALA A 494 6.31 -23.68 25.08
C ALA A 494 5.96 -22.39 24.30
N ASN A 495 5.71 -21.32 25.05
CA ASN A 495 5.74 -19.97 24.49
C ASN A 495 7.19 -19.64 24.18
N ASN A 496 7.59 -19.76 22.92
CA ASN A 496 8.90 -19.29 22.49
C ASN A 496 8.96 -17.79 22.82
N ALA A 497 9.75 -17.42 23.82
CA ALA A 497 9.84 -16.04 24.33
C ALA A 497 10.63 -15.13 23.38
N THR A 498 11.18 -15.69 22.31
CA THR A 498 11.91 -14.96 21.28
C THR A 498 10.96 -13.99 20.59
N THR A 499 11.33 -12.71 20.61
CA THR A 499 10.63 -11.63 19.93
C THR A 499 11.59 -10.94 18.98
N PHE A 500 11.06 -10.40 17.89
CA PHE A 500 11.82 -9.66 16.89
C PHE A 500 11.12 -8.31 16.68
N PRO A 501 11.50 -7.27 17.44
CA PRO A 501 10.88 -5.95 17.33
C PRO A 501 10.89 -5.36 15.90
N SER A 502 11.87 -5.75 15.06
CA SER A 502 11.93 -5.35 13.65
C SER A 502 10.69 -5.75 12.83
N LEU A 503 9.95 -6.78 13.25
CA LEU A 503 8.78 -7.28 12.51
C LEU A 503 7.54 -6.41 12.66
N PHE A 504 7.51 -5.55 13.67
CA PHE A 504 6.41 -4.62 13.91
C PHE A 504 6.96 -3.21 14.18
N PRO A 505 7.34 -2.48 13.11
CA PRO A 505 8.00 -1.18 13.21
C PRO A 505 7.10 -0.08 13.81
N LEU A 506 5.80 -0.34 13.95
CA LEU A 506 4.83 0.57 14.57
C LEU A 506 4.90 0.60 16.11
N SER A 507 5.52 -0.40 16.76
CA SER A 507 5.62 -0.41 18.22
C SER A 507 6.58 0.67 18.73
N GLY A 508 6.34 1.17 19.94
CA GLY A 508 7.32 2.00 20.65
C GLY A 508 8.62 1.27 21.05
N ARG A 509 8.68 -0.05 20.80
CA ARG A 509 9.89 -0.88 20.90
C ARG A 509 10.63 -1.00 19.56
N GLY A 510 10.02 -0.54 18.47
CA GLY A 510 10.61 -0.49 17.14
C GLY A 510 11.71 0.56 17.03
N GLN A 511 12.46 0.52 15.94
CA GLN A 511 13.63 1.40 15.73
C GLN A 511 13.28 2.82 15.26
N GLU A 512 12.01 3.08 14.92
CA GLU A 512 11.60 4.35 14.33
C GLU A 512 11.18 5.37 15.39
N GLN A 513 12.05 6.34 15.65
CA GLN A 513 11.76 7.49 16.50
C GLN A 513 11.98 8.80 15.72
N ASN A 514 11.29 9.87 16.13
CA ASN A 514 11.40 11.19 15.50
C ASN A 514 11.16 11.15 13.98
N LYS A 515 10.05 10.53 13.58
CA LYS A 515 9.65 10.39 12.19
C LYS A 515 9.40 11.77 11.57
N SER A 516 9.70 11.89 10.28
CA SER A 516 9.35 13.08 9.52
C SER A 516 7.84 13.31 9.53
N ASN A 517 7.45 14.59 9.59
CA ASN A 517 6.06 15.02 9.46
C ASN A 517 5.70 15.41 8.00
N ALA A 518 6.65 15.29 7.07
CA ALA A 518 6.47 15.73 5.69
C ALA A 518 5.28 15.02 5.01
N GLY A 519 4.36 15.84 4.48
CA GLY A 519 3.16 15.37 3.80
C GLY A 519 2.08 14.79 4.72
N LEU A 520 2.17 14.96 6.05
CA LEU A 520 1.01 14.79 6.93
C LEU A 520 0.09 16.00 6.80
N ALA A 521 -1.20 15.83 7.10
CA ALA A 521 -2.21 16.88 6.96
C ALA A 521 -2.84 17.27 8.31
N ILE A 522 -3.04 18.56 8.55
CA ILE A 522 -3.72 19.08 9.75
C ILE A 522 -5.01 19.81 9.36
N GLY A 523 -6.12 19.42 9.99
CA GLY A 523 -7.39 20.15 9.90
C GLY A 523 -7.43 21.29 10.91
N ILE A 524 -7.49 22.54 10.45
CA ILE A 524 -7.59 23.73 11.31
C ILE A 524 -9.04 24.20 11.28
N ILE A 525 -9.75 24.00 12.39
CA ILE A 525 -11.16 24.32 12.52
C ILE A 525 -11.36 25.82 12.80
N GLY A 526 -12.14 26.47 11.94
CA GLY A 526 -12.55 27.87 12.06
C GLY A 526 -14.05 28.07 11.92
N SER A 527 -14.48 29.31 12.05
CA SER A 527 -15.83 29.78 11.72
C SER A 527 -15.80 31.27 11.43
N ASP A 528 -16.95 31.87 11.12
CA ASP A 528 -17.05 33.31 10.97
C ASP A 528 -16.62 34.12 12.22
N THR A 529 -16.62 33.51 13.40
CA THR A 529 -16.22 34.16 14.65
C THR A 529 -14.94 33.58 15.25
N VAL A 530 -14.38 32.52 14.65
CA VAL A 530 -13.30 31.72 15.21
C VAL A 530 -12.17 31.54 14.21
N LEU A 531 -10.93 31.53 14.75
CA LEU A 531 -9.66 31.48 14.01
C LEU A 531 -9.33 32.83 13.37
N SER A 532 -8.41 33.56 14.01
CA SER A 532 -7.90 34.82 13.47
C SER A 532 -6.84 34.57 12.39
N GLN A 533 -6.67 35.52 11.47
CA GLN A 533 -5.58 35.47 10.49
C GLN A 533 -4.20 35.44 11.16
N THR A 534 -4.05 36.07 12.32
CA THR A 534 -2.81 36.07 13.10
C THR A 534 -2.46 34.66 13.60
N ASP A 535 -3.42 33.96 14.21
CA ASP A 535 -3.21 32.60 14.70
C ASP A 535 -2.91 31.63 13.55
N LEU A 536 -3.65 31.75 12.43
CA LEU A 536 -3.40 30.95 11.24
C LEU A 536 -1.97 31.19 10.69
N ASN A 537 -1.51 32.43 10.63
CA ASN A 537 -0.14 32.74 10.18
C ASN A 537 0.92 32.13 11.10
N ILE A 538 0.69 32.15 12.42
CA ILE A 538 1.59 31.52 13.40
C ILE A 538 1.65 30.00 13.17
N ILE A 539 0.49 29.35 13.06
CA ILE A 539 0.40 27.90 12.84
C ILE A 539 1.10 27.53 11.54
N THR A 540 0.71 28.14 10.42
CA THR A 540 1.23 27.80 9.09
C THR A 540 2.73 28.07 8.93
N SER A 541 3.26 29.10 9.60
CA SER A 541 4.71 29.37 9.64
C SER A 541 5.50 28.28 10.36
N ALA A 542 4.90 27.59 11.34
CA ALA A 542 5.53 26.45 12.03
C ALA A 542 5.40 25.14 11.23
N LEU A 543 4.33 24.98 10.45
CA LEU A 543 4.11 23.79 9.61
C LEU A 543 5.05 23.75 8.38
N ALA A 544 5.31 24.90 7.76
CA ALA A 544 6.02 24.97 6.48
C ALA A 544 7.43 24.35 6.49
N PRO A 545 8.32 24.60 7.49
CA PRO A 545 9.66 24.01 7.53
C PRO A 545 9.65 22.48 7.66
N GLN A 546 8.55 21.89 8.15
CA GLN A 546 8.38 20.45 8.28
C GLN A 546 7.58 19.84 7.12
N GLN A 547 7.22 20.65 6.11
CA GLN A 547 6.41 20.24 4.95
C GLN A 547 5.07 19.61 5.35
N VAL A 548 4.47 20.08 6.44
CA VAL A 548 3.14 19.63 6.90
C VAL A 548 2.07 20.39 6.12
N MET A 549 1.15 19.65 5.53
CA MET A 549 0.00 20.19 4.81
C MET A 549 -1.10 20.60 5.80
N PHE A 550 -1.97 21.52 5.40
CA PHE A 550 -3.12 21.90 6.22
C PHE A 550 -4.31 22.30 5.36
N GLU A 551 -5.50 22.15 5.93
CA GLU A 551 -6.74 22.70 5.39
C GLU A 551 -7.49 23.45 6.50
N VAL A 552 -8.18 24.52 6.14
CA VAL A 552 -9.05 25.26 7.05
C VAL A 552 -10.48 24.75 6.85
N VAL A 553 -11.01 24.11 7.88
CA VAL A 553 -12.35 23.50 7.90
C VAL A 553 -13.30 24.43 8.64
N ALA A 554 -14.42 24.79 8.01
CA ALA A 554 -15.38 25.72 8.58
C ALA A 554 -16.83 25.31 8.24
N PRO A 555 -17.86 26.03 8.73
CA PRO A 555 -19.24 25.82 8.30
C PRO A 555 -19.47 25.95 6.78
N HIS A 556 -18.71 26.81 6.12
CA HIS A 556 -18.75 27.01 4.67
C HIS A 556 -17.35 27.25 4.11
N ILE A 557 -17.18 27.00 2.82
CA ILE A 557 -15.97 27.35 2.08
C ILE A 557 -15.95 28.85 1.74
N GLY A 558 -14.77 29.40 1.44
CA GLY A 558 -14.58 30.80 1.08
C GLY A 558 -14.16 31.67 2.25
N GLN A 559 -14.34 32.99 2.11
CA GLN A 559 -13.89 33.96 3.09
C GLN A 559 -14.80 33.99 4.32
N LEU A 560 -14.23 33.74 5.50
CA LEU A 560 -14.87 33.88 6.81
C LEU A 560 -14.89 35.36 7.24
N MET A 561 -15.80 35.74 8.13
CA MET A 561 -15.84 37.10 8.70
C MET A 561 -14.56 37.46 9.49
N THR A 562 -13.75 36.48 9.90
CA THR A 562 -12.42 36.69 10.50
C THR A 562 -11.34 37.12 9.50
N GLY A 563 -11.64 37.08 8.19
CA GLY A 563 -10.71 37.34 7.10
C GLY A 563 -9.96 36.10 6.60
N VAL A 564 -10.02 34.98 7.33
CA VAL A 564 -9.45 33.70 6.92
C VAL A 564 -10.24 33.08 5.77
N THR A 565 -9.57 32.43 4.82
CA THR A 565 -10.23 31.65 3.77
C THR A 565 -10.29 30.17 4.16
N ALA A 566 -11.51 29.63 4.27
CA ALA A 566 -11.74 28.20 4.44
C ALA A 566 -11.73 27.49 3.08
N ASN A 567 -10.97 26.41 2.96
CA ASN A 567 -10.91 25.58 1.75
C ASN A 567 -11.80 24.34 1.86
N GLN A 568 -12.25 23.99 3.07
CA GLN A 568 -13.14 22.88 3.33
C GLN A 568 -14.32 23.27 4.20
N SER A 569 -15.41 22.53 4.06
CA SER A 569 -16.54 22.57 4.98
C SER A 569 -16.76 21.21 5.64
N TYR A 570 -17.47 21.16 6.76
CA TYR A 570 -17.84 19.88 7.39
C TYR A 570 -18.66 18.94 6.47
N ALA A 571 -19.26 19.47 5.40
CA ALA A 571 -19.97 18.68 4.40
C ALA A 571 -19.06 18.14 3.27
N THR A 572 -17.86 18.71 3.10
CA THR A 572 -16.93 18.34 2.01
C THR A 572 -15.70 17.59 2.50
N THR A 573 -15.51 17.48 3.82
CA THR A 573 -14.38 16.79 4.44
C THR A 573 -14.79 16.09 5.73
N SER A 574 -13.90 15.26 6.28
CA SER A 574 -14.08 14.56 7.55
C SER A 574 -12.73 14.48 8.27
N SER A 575 -12.77 14.30 9.59
CA SER A 575 -11.56 14.20 10.39
C SER A 575 -10.65 13.07 9.91
N VAL A 576 -11.19 12.01 9.28
CA VAL A 576 -10.45 10.85 8.77
C VAL A 576 -9.37 11.20 7.74
N PHE A 577 -9.48 12.34 7.05
CA PHE A 577 -8.49 12.80 6.07
C PHE A 577 -7.30 13.55 6.65
N TYR A 578 -7.33 13.84 7.96
CA TYR A 578 -6.27 14.59 8.65
C TYR A 578 -5.54 13.72 9.65
N ASP A 579 -4.27 14.01 9.87
CA ASP A 579 -3.43 13.34 10.85
C ASP A 579 -3.54 13.99 12.24
N ALA A 580 -3.94 15.26 12.30
CA ALA A 580 -4.24 15.98 13.54
C ALA A 580 -5.29 17.09 13.33
N VAL A 581 -5.87 17.59 14.42
CA VAL A 581 -6.89 18.64 14.38
C VAL A 581 -6.58 19.77 15.37
N ILE A 582 -6.69 21.02 14.92
CA ILE A 582 -6.56 22.22 15.76
C ILE A 582 -7.86 23.01 15.72
N ILE A 583 -8.47 23.31 16.86
CA ILE A 583 -9.64 24.19 16.96
C ILE A 583 -9.22 25.62 17.31
N GLY A 584 -9.63 26.58 16.46
CA GLY A 584 -9.39 28.00 16.69
C GLY A 584 -10.15 28.57 17.90
N SER A 585 -9.71 29.74 18.38
CA SER A 585 -10.39 30.51 19.43
C SER A 585 -11.17 31.69 18.88
N SER A 586 -12.13 32.20 19.68
CA SER A 586 -12.82 33.47 19.43
C SER A 586 -12.38 34.54 20.43
N ALA A 587 -12.53 35.82 20.07
CA ALA A 587 -12.22 36.96 20.95
C ALA A 587 -13.31 37.28 21.99
N THR A 588 -14.55 36.82 21.81
CA THR A 588 -15.73 37.28 22.59
C THR A 588 -16.41 36.19 23.43
N SER A 589 -16.23 34.91 23.12
CA SER A 589 -16.66 33.74 23.92
C SER A 589 -16.33 32.44 23.16
N GLY A 590 -15.95 31.35 23.85
CA GLY A 590 -15.75 30.04 23.21
C GLY A 590 -16.98 29.56 22.41
N PHE A 591 -16.82 28.52 21.58
CA PHE A 591 -17.92 27.97 20.79
C PHE A 591 -19.15 27.70 21.66
N SER A 592 -20.32 28.16 21.20
CA SER A 592 -21.60 27.84 21.82
C SER A 592 -21.95 26.41 21.45
N THR A 593 -22.04 25.48 22.40
CA THR A 593 -22.70 24.18 22.18
C THR A 593 -24.19 24.36 22.46
N THR A 594 -24.97 24.79 21.48
CA THR A 594 -26.43 24.77 21.66
C THR A 594 -26.89 23.31 21.77
N SER A 595 -27.54 22.98 22.89
CA SER A 595 -28.09 21.66 23.13
C SER A 595 -29.08 21.28 22.02
N SER A 596 -29.09 20.01 21.63
CA SER A 596 -29.97 19.35 20.65
C SER A 596 -31.48 19.52 20.86
N SER A 597 -31.91 20.33 21.82
CA SER A 597 -33.31 20.57 22.21
C SER A 597 -34.13 21.40 21.21
N ASN A 598 -33.55 21.94 20.13
CA ASN A 598 -34.25 22.82 19.18
C ASN A 598 -34.53 22.23 17.80
N LEU A 599 -34.30 20.93 17.57
CA LEU A 599 -34.54 20.29 16.26
C LEU A 599 -36.02 20.31 15.81
N ASN A 600 -36.97 20.63 16.70
CA ASN A 600 -38.41 20.66 16.43
C ASN A 600 -39.00 22.06 16.14
N SER A 601 -38.19 23.13 16.02
CA SER A 601 -38.72 24.46 15.66
C SER A 601 -38.81 24.64 14.15
N SER A 602 -39.92 25.22 13.68
CA SER A 602 -40.20 25.55 12.27
C SER A 602 -39.28 26.63 11.66
N SER A 603 -38.19 27.01 12.34
CA SER A 603 -37.18 27.98 11.93
C SER A 603 -35.83 27.36 11.51
N ASN A 604 -35.80 26.07 11.16
CA ASN A 604 -34.60 25.36 10.65
C ASN A 604 -34.19 25.78 9.22
N LEU A 605 -34.26 27.07 8.89
CA LEU A 605 -33.64 27.61 7.69
C LEU A 605 -32.16 27.84 7.99
N ILE A 606 -31.29 27.33 7.13
CA ILE A 606 -29.87 27.67 7.13
C ILE A 606 -29.77 29.18 6.86
N THR A 607 -29.47 29.96 7.90
CA THR A 607 -29.11 31.37 7.77
C THR A 607 -27.58 31.49 7.76
N PRO A 608 -27.01 32.57 7.18
CA PRO A 608 -25.57 32.85 7.31
C PRO A 608 -25.08 32.85 8.76
N SER A 609 -25.95 33.16 9.73
CA SER A 609 -25.62 33.18 11.17
C SER A 609 -25.66 31.81 11.87
N ASN A 610 -26.33 30.80 11.28
CA ASN A 610 -26.55 29.46 11.86
C ASN A 610 -26.12 28.35 10.88
N PHE A 611 -25.12 28.64 10.03
CA PHE A 611 -24.88 27.91 8.78
C PHE A 611 -24.42 26.45 8.96
N VAL A 612 -23.93 26.05 10.14
CA VAL A 612 -23.72 24.63 10.48
C VAL A 612 -24.15 24.38 11.93
N PRO A 613 -24.94 23.33 12.20
CA PRO A 613 -25.24 22.93 13.56
C PRO A 613 -23.97 22.53 14.33
N ASP A 614 -23.84 23.00 15.57
CA ASP A 614 -22.74 22.70 16.51
C ASP A 614 -22.40 21.19 16.63
N PHE A 615 -23.32 20.30 16.23
CA PHE A 615 -23.11 18.86 16.21
C PHE A 615 -22.07 18.40 15.18
N LEU A 616 -21.96 18.99 13.98
CA LEU A 616 -21.02 18.50 12.95
C LEU A 616 -19.57 18.75 13.37
N GLN A 617 -19.29 19.91 13.96
CA GLN A 617 -17.98 20.20 14.55
C GLN A 617 -17.67 19.28 15.72
N THR A 618 -18.67 19.06 16.59
CA THR A 618 -18.55 18.14 17.74
C THR A 618 -18.20 16.73 17.28
N GLU A 619 -18.90 16.20 16.29
CA GLU A 619 -18.62 14.88 15.72
C GLU A 619 -17.25 14.82 15.06
N PHE A 620 -16.83 15.88 14.36
CA PHE A 620 -15.50 15.96 13.77
C PHE A 620 -14.38 15.82 14.82
N LEU A 621 -14.53 16.48 15.97
CA LEU A 621 -13.58 16.39 17.09
C LEU A 621 -13.65 15.05 17.81
N ARG A 622 -14.86 14.51 18.05
CA ARG A 622 -15.06 13.19 18.65
C ARG A 622 -14.45 12.09 17.81
N GLU A 623 -14.63 12.16 16.50
CA GLU A 623 -14.05 11.21 15.56
C GLU A 623 -12.52 11.27 15.57
N ALA A 624 -11.93 12.47 15.47
CA ALA A 624 -10.49 12.64 15.56
C ALA A 624 -9.92 12.10 16.88
N TRP A 625 -10.59 12.40 18.00
CA TRP A 625 -10.20 11.93 19.32
C TRP A 625 -10.27 10.40 19.42
N PHE A 626 -11.37 9.81 18.95
CA PHE A 626 -11.64 8.37 18.98
C PHE A 626 -10.65 7.59 18.12
N HIS A 627 -10.25 8.13 16.97
CA HIS A 627 -9.19 7.55 16.13
C HIS A 627 -7.77 7.79 16.69
N GLY A 628 -7.66 8.31 17.92
CA GLY A 628 -6.37 8.50 18.59
C GLY A 628 -5.53 9.62 18.01
N LYS A 629 -6.10 10.57 17.25
CA LYS A 629 -5.34 11.67 16.65
C LYS A 629 -4.91 12.70 17.71
N PRO A 630 -3.77 13.39 17.51
CA PRO A 630 -3.47 14.61 18.23
C PRO A 630 -4.58 15.66 17.98
N ILE A 631 -5.17 16.18 19.04
CA ILE A 631 -6.13 17.28 18.97
C ILE A 631 -5.66 18.44 19.83
N ALA A 632 -5.91 19.67 19.41
CA ALA A 632 -5.51 20.83 20.20
C ALA A 632 -6.47 22.00 20.09
N ALA A 633 -6.57 22.79 21.16
CA ALA A 633 -7.45 23.95 21.24
C ALA A 633 -6.68 25.24 21.54
N LEU A 634 -6.98 26.30 20.78
CA LEU A 634 -6.44 27.63 21.05
C LEU A 634 -7.21 28.29 22.20
N GLY A 635 -6.50 28.89 23.17
CA GLY A 635 -7.06 29.77 24.19
C GLY A 635 -8.36 29.27 24.83
N ASN A 636 -9.45 30.02 24.66
CA ASN A 636 -10.76 29.69 25.23
C ASN A 636 -11.49 28.50 24.56
N ALA A 637 -11.01 28.01 23.41
CA ALA A 637 -11.61 26.86 22.73
C ALA A 637 -11.42 25.54 23.51
N ALA A 638 -10.53 25.50 24.50
CA ALA A 638 -10.39 24.37 25.41
C ALA A 638 -11.70 24.05 26.18
N GLN A 639 -12.59 25.02 26.33
CA GLN A 639 -13.93 24.79 26.90
C GLN A 639 -14.73 23.76 26.09
N THR A 640 -14.53 23.71 24.77
CA THR A 640 -15.16 22.71 23.90
C THR A 640 -14.69 21.30 24.24
N PHE A 641 -13.40 21.10 24.57
CA PHE A 641 -12.90 19.80 25.00
C PHE A 641 -13.53 19.34 26.32
N ASN A 642 -13.65 20.24 27.30
CA ASN A 642 -14.33 19.95 28.56
C ASN A 642 -15.81 19.57 28.36
N GLN A 643 -16.52 20.22 27.43
CA GLN A 643 -17.92 19.90 27.09
C GLN A 643 -18.05 18.54 26.40
N LEU A 644 -17.04 18.11 25.66
CA LEU A 644 -16.99 16.80 25.02
C LEU A 644 -16.51 15.69 25.97
N GLY A 645 -16.02 16.06 27.15
CA GLY A 645 -15.49 15.15 28.16
C GLY A 645 -14.02 14.80 27.97
N PHE A 646 -13.28 15.55 27.14
CA PHE A 646 -11.84 15.37 26.96
C PHE A 646 -11.09 16.19 28.02
N SER A 647 -10.30 15.53 28.87
CA SER A 647 -9.49 16.21 29.90
C SER A 647 -8.10 16.55 29.37
N VAL A 648 -7.78 17.84 29.24
CA VAL A 648 -6.45 18.30 28.78
C VAL A 648 -5.33 17.93 29.77
N SER A 649 -5.63 17.83 31.08
CA SER A 649 -4.64 17.48 32.10
C SER A 649 -4.36 15.99 32.21
N ASP A 650 -5.32 15.15 31.82
CA ASP A 650 -5.28 13.70 32.11
C ASP A 650 -5.17 12.84 30.84
N GLU A 651 -5.42 13.41 29.65
CA GLU A 651 -5.41 12.65 28.39
C GLU A 651 -4.21 12.99 27.51
N MET A 652 -3.44 11.95 27.16
CA MET A 652 -2.34 12.10 26.21
C MET A 652 -2.86 12.50 24.83
N GLY A 653 -2.18 13.45 24.19
CA GLY A 653 -2.49 13.89 22.83
C GLY A 653 -3.63 14.88 22.70
N VAL A 654 -4.09 15.44 23.81
CA VAL A 654 -5.02 16.57 23.87
C VAL A 654 -4.21 17.77 24.38
N PHE A 655 -4.20 18.86 23.61
CA PHE A 655 -3.38 20.03 23.94
C PHE A 655 -4.21 21.31 24.01
N GLU A 656 -3.78 22.27 24.82
CA GLU A 656 -4.33 23.63 24.82
C GLU A 656 -3.23 24.67 24.90
N GLY A 657 -3.51 25.90 24.48
CA GLY A 657 -2.59 27.02 24.67
C GLY A 657 -2.67 28.08 23.58
N SER A 658 -1.58 28.83 23.40
CA SER A 658 -1.43 29.78 22.29
C SER A 658 -1.19 29.04 20.96
N ALA A 659 -1.41 29.73 19.83
CA ALA A 659 -1.13 29.19 18.50
C ALA A 659 0.28 28.57 18.39
N SER A 660 1.30 29.26 18.91
CA SER A 660 2.69 28.77 18.91
C SER A 660 2.88 27.51 19.75
N SER A 661 2.27 27.44 20.94
CA SER A 661 2.41 26.28 21.83
C SER A 661 1.69 25.06 21.25
N VAL A 662 0.47 25.25 20.78
CA VAL A 662 -0.39 24.20 20.26
C VAL A 662 0.22 23.57 19.01
N VAL A 663 0.65 24.36 18.02
CA VAL A 663 1.23 23.81 16.80
C VAL A 663 2.50 23.02 17.08
N ASN A 664 3.35 23.49 18.00
CA ASN A 664 4.57 22.78 18.38
C ASN A 664 4.25 21.44 19.06
N ASN A 665 3.27 21.41 19.97
CA ASN A 665 2.84 20.17 20.62
C ASN A 665 2.28 19.16 19.61
N ILE A 666 1.50 19.62 18.62
CA ILE A 666 1.00 18.78 17.53
C ILE A 666 2.15 18.23 16.68
N LEU A 667 3.11 19.06 16.28
CA LEU A 667 4.27 18.61 15.49
C LEU A 667 5.10 17.56 16.24
N VAL A 668 5.32 17.75 17.56
CA VAL A 668 5.98 16.76 18.41
C VAL A 668 5.17 15.46 18.46
N ALA A 669 3.85 15.54 18.68
CA ALA A 669 2.98 14.37 18.72
C ALA A 669 2.97 13.59 17.39
N LEU A 670 2.98 14.29 16.25
CA LEU A 670 3.02 13.68 14.92
C LEU A 670 4.38 13.00 14.61
N SER A 671 5.48 13.57 15.11
CA SER A 671 6.84 13.02 14.91
C SER A 671 7.15 11.83 15.83
N GLY A 672 6.47 11.76 16.98
CA GLY A 672 6.58 10.68 17.96
C GLY A 672 5.55 9.57 17.71
N PRO A 673 4.55 9.42 18.60
CA PRO A 673 3.63 8.28 18.54
C PRO A 673 2.65 8.36 17.36
N ALA A 674 2.43 9.55 16.79
CA ALA A 674 1.46 9.87 15.73
C ALA A 674 -0.02 9.63 16.09
N ARG A 675 -0.30 8.59 16.88
CA ARG A 675 -1.60 8.23 17.45
C ARG A 675 -1.46 7.90 18.93
N PHE A 676 -2.54 7.99 19.68
CA PHE A 676 -2.60 7.74 21.13
C PHE A 676 -3.44 6.49 21.42
N PRO A 677 -2.87 5.29 21.28
CA PRO A 677 -3.63 4.05 21.34
C PRO A 677 -4.21 3.73 22.73
N GLN A 678 -3.78 4.46 23.76
CA GLN A 678 -4.33 4.36 25.12
C GLN A 678 -5.80 4.77 25.21
N ARG A 679 -6.32 5.45 24.18
CA ARG A 679 -7.74 5.80 24.06
C ARG A 679 -8.60 4.62 23.58
N PHE A 680 -8.01 3.54 23.08
CA PHE A 680 -8.74 2.34 22.70
C PHE A 680 -8.88 1.39 23.90
N PRO A 681 -10.08 0.83 24.14
CA PRO A 681 -10.27 -0.17 25.16
C PRO A 681 -9.49 -1.44 24.83
N THR A 682 -9.00 -2.13 25.86
CA THR A 682 -8.35 -3.45 25.73
C THR A 682 -9.14 -4.49 26.53
N ASP A 683 -9.12 -5.73 26.07
CA ASP A 683 -9.74 -6.86 26.76
C ASP A 683 -9.24 -7.03 28.20
N ASP A 684 -10.12 -7.48 29.10
CA ASP A 684 -9.72 -7.96 30.42
C ASP A 684 -9.05 -9.34 30.29
N LEU A 685 -7.72 -9.31 30.22
CA LEU A 685 -6.90 -10.52 30.09
C LEU A 685 -7.03 -11.45 31.29
N SER A 686 -7.37 -10.95 32.48
CA SER A 686 -7.51 -11.79 33.67
C SER A 686 -8.77 -12.65 33.61
N GLY A 687 -9.90 -12.09 33.15
CA GLY A 687 -11.14 -12.84 32.98
C GLY A 687 -11.15 -13.78 31.78
N ILE A 688 -10.35 -13.51 30.75
CA ILE A 688 -10.37 -14.29 29.50
C ILE A 688 -9.23 -15.30 29.45
N CYS A 689 -8.02 -14.95 29.88
CA CYS A 689 -6.81 -15.73 29.61
C CYS A 689 -6.18 -16.43 30.82
N GLN A 690 -6.71 -16.21 32.02
CA GLN A 690 -6.31 -16.86 33.28
C GLN A 690 -7.50 -17.62 33.85
#